data_AF-A0A4U5UJS6-F1
#
_entry.id   AF-A0A4U5UJS6-F1
#
_cell.length_a   1.000
_cell.length_b   1.000
_cell.length_c   1.000
_cell.angle_alpha   90.00
_cell.angle_beta   90.00
_cell.angle_gamma   90.00
#
_symmetry.space_group_name_H-M   'P 1'
#
loop_
_entity.id
_entity.type
_entity.pdbx_description
1 polymer ?
#
loop_
_entity_poly.entity_id
_entity_poly.type
_entity_poly.pdbx_seq_one_letter_code
_entity_poly.pdbx_strand_id
1 'polypeptide(L)'
;MRRCGVSVTTLWRRWDSLSCAFQARASVAASRPSLTSAGAIPARTGKCLVVVTRRHPESVEASIRLLNMSAAAPDSRTPEPQWRSAVSWWWIPTYQCGTGWGLSLDAVQVLFNEQGPVKLHPKIPYKMPVEKHSFRDRDAVGRFPTVTFGFEEDAEEEEKEGSEENDAEKENACQRWLRKVCPCCYPTPNEDDVTDTLVTGIDDLDKENEANGGKPETGGASELDELLLKVQSIDLMKDKSGETRTEHHTNLYQSDNFIIRRGQNFKMWISLSRPFNPNTDKLHLELKTGPVPTVSKKTHVIVPLVEELQDDRWEAAIVKQDDRRIMLSVNSSPTAVIGRYQLVVETDCANGQAVSTHDPANDIYILFNPWCEGDPVFMDSEDERQEYVLNDIGRIYYGTQYQIGERTWNYGQFDDGILAACLFVLEKSGTPASGWSDPVNVVRVISAMTNSPDDRGVLEGNWSGDYSLGTSPTVWSGSVEILKEYHKNNGTPVKYGQCWAFAGVVTTGIPTRTVTNFSSAHDTDVSLTTDVYLDENLEPIDYLNTDSIWNFHVWNDCWMARPDLPAGNGGWQAVDATPQETSQGTFCCGPASLAAIRYGQVFLKHDTPFVFAEVNSDKIYWQKNIDGTFSKIYSEKKTMGHFISTKAVGSDERNDITHLYKHPEGSEAERIAVETACSYGSKAEAYSPPTAQDVSVEVTMKGKGPEMGGDAELSIVLRNSSSEQRTVHLHSQVAVMYYTGVHKATVRKDNTDVDLLPNEEKILEWSLVYKDYKDQLIDQAALMMTLSGRVRETQQVVATQFSFRLRTPDLVIKPIGTAVVGEKMAVEISFTNPLPQVLKAVIFHVEGLGLLTAQKINYGDIGSHASVSLTEHFVPTLPGPRKLLASLDCRQLTQVHGVTDITVEERKSNGAL
;
A
#
# COMPACT_ATOMS: atom_id res chain seq x y z
N MET A 1 -43.10 28.06 -18.87
CA MET A 1 -43.77 28.92 -19.87
C MET A 1 -42.76 29.33 -20.94
N ARG A 2 -43.23 29.60 -22.16
CA ARG A 2 -42.77 30.64 -23.12
C ARG A 2 -41.32 31.18 -23.08
N ARG A 3 -40.65 31.00 -24.24
CA ARG A 3 -39.92 32.02 -25.07
C ARG A 3 -38.56 32.54 -24.57
N CYS A 4 -37.60 32.97 -25.41
CA CYS A 4 -37.31 32.90 -26.87
C CYS A 4 -35.79 33.21 -27.03
N GLY A 5 -35.07 32.96 -28.14
CA GLY A 5 -35.34 32.36 -29.46
C GLY A 5 -33.99 32.05 -30.17
N VAL A 6 -33.93 31.20 -31.21
CA VAL A 6 -33.92 31.58 -32.66
C VAL A 6 -32.65 32.37 -33.05
N SER A 7 -31.77 31.96 -33.98
CA SER A 7 -31.96 31.30 -35.31
C SER A 7 -30.73 30.42 -35.70
N VAL A 8 -30.87 29.25 -36.35
CA VAL A 8 -30.97 28.98 -37.82
C VAL A 8 -29.66 29.20 -38.60
N THR A 9 -29.18 28.31 -39.49
CA THR A 9 -29.83 27.14 -40.16
C THR A 9 -29.28 25.79 -39.62
N THR A 10 -28.95 24.67 -40.30
CA THR A 10 -28.87 24.24 -41.73
C THR A 10 -29.29 22.75 -41.88
N LEU A 11 -29.00 22.10 -43.03
CA LEU A 11 -29.45 20.75 -43.45
C LEU A 11 -28.21 19.95 -43.97
N TRP A 12 -28.19 18.61 -44.22
CA TRP A 12 -29.13 17.75 -44.98
C TRP A 12 -29.02 16.23 -44.64
N ARG A 13 -30.16 15.56 -44.39
CA ARG A 13 -30.67 14.21 -44.87
C ARG A 13 -29.78 12.94 -44.76
N ARG A 14 -30.26 11.68 -44.64
CA ARG A 14 -31.56 10.94 -44.69
C ARG A 14 -31.32 9.56 -43.96
N TRP A 15 -32.21 8.90 -43.18
CA TRP A 15 -33.45 8.13 -43.53
C TRP A 15 -33.21 7.03 -44.60
N ASP A 16 -33.56 5.73 -44.48
CA ASP A 16 -34.29 4.86 -43.50
C ASP A 16 -33.63 3.44 -43.49
N SER A 17 -34.01 2.35 -42.81
CA SER A 17 -35.24 1.79 -42.17
C SER A 17 -34.85 0.71 -41.13
N LEU A 18 -35.62 0.17 -40.16
CA LEU A 18 -37.04 -0.02 -39.79
C LEU A 18 -37.56 -1.47 -39.96
N SER A 19 -37.73 -2.17 -38.82
CA SER A 19 -38.45 -3.46 -38.65
C SER A 19 -38.98 -3.58 -37.20
N CYS A 20 -39.84 -4.57 -36.87
CA CYS A 20 -40.36 -4.75 -35.48
C CYS A 20 -41.01 -6.13 -35.20
N ALA A 21 -40.73 -6.72 -34.03
CA ALA A 21 -41.57 -7.66 -33.27
C ALA A 21 -41.30 -7.43 -31.76
N PHE A 22 -42.24 -7.17 -30.85
CA PHE A 22 -43.37 -7.99 -30.33
C PHE A 22 -42.91 -9.29 -29.63
N GLN A 23 -43.32 -9.65 -28.41
CA GLN A 23 -44.44 -9.23 -27.50
C GLN A 23 -43.88 -8.95 -26.06
N ALA A 24 -44.40 -8.07 -25.17
CA ALA A 24 -45.74 -7.86 -24.59
C ALA A 24 -46.22 -9.06 -23.70
N ARG A 25 -46.79 -8.93 -22.48
CA ARG A 25 -47.52 -7.85 -21.75
C ARG A 25 -47.09 -7.81 -20.25
N ALA A 26 -47.06 -6.68 -19.53
CA ALA A 26 -48.15 -5.83 -18.99
C ALA A 26 -49.10 -6.60 -18.03
N SER A 27 -49.66 -6.05 -16.94
CA SER A 27 -50.29 -4.73 -16.69
C SER A 27 -50.65 -4.63 -15.17
N VAL A 28 -51.21 -3.60 -14.48
CA VAL A 28 -51.62 -2.17 -14.64
C VAL A 28 -52.12 -1.72 -13.23
N ALA A 29 -52.11 -0.47 -12.73
CA ALA A 29 -51.37 0.78 -13.00
C ALA A 29 -51.63 1.83 -11.87
N ALA A 30 -51.14 3.07 -12.08
CA ALA A 30 -51.44 4.38 -11.46
C ALA A 30 -52.76 4.54 -10.65
N SER A 31 -52.88 5.51 -9.71
CA SER A 31 -52.54 6.93 -9.93
C SER A 31 -52.39 7.85 -8.69
N ARG A 32 -51.75 9.00 -8.95
CA ARG A 32 -51.64 10.27 -8.17
C ARG A 32 -53.01 11.01 -8.06
N PRO A 33 -53.22 12.09 -7.26
CA PRO A 33 -52.23 13.14 -6.91
C PRO A 33 -52.29 13.83 -5.53
N SER A 34 -51.36 14.79 -5.38
CA SER A 34 -51.12 15.75 -4.28
C SER A 34 -52.14 16.89 -4.12
N LEU A 35 -52.14 17.58 -2.97
CA LEU A 35 -52.18 19.07 -2.88
C LEU A 35 -51.83 19.64 -1.47
N THR A 36 -50.81 20.50 -1.43
CA THR A 36 -50.61 21.72 -0.61
C THR A 36 -51.15 21.88 0.84
N SER A 37 -50.20 21.95 1.78
CA SER A 37 -49.88 23.07 2.72
C SER A 37 -50.93 23.73 3.64
N ALA A 38 -50.41 24.21 4.79
CA ALA A 38 -51.05 24.99 5.87
C ALA A 38 -52.04 24.22 6.78
N GLY A 39 -52.11 24.51 8.08
CA GLY A 39 -51.26 25.39 8.88
C GLY A 39 -51.82 25.70 10.28
N ALA A 40 -50.93 26.07 11.21
CA ALA A 40 -51.20 26.57 12.56
C ALA A 40 -51.87 25.62 13.60
N ILE A 41 -51.30 25.62 14.80
CA ILE A 41 -51.79 24.97 16.02
C ILE A 41 -52.83 25.89 16.70
N PRO A 42 -53.85 25.33 17.36
CA PRO A 42 -54.11 25.76 18.74
C PRO A 42 -54.33 24.58 19.70
N ALA A 43 -53.57 24.54 20.79
CA ALA A 43 -53.75 23.56 21.87
C ALA A 43 -54.76 24.06 22.92
N ARG A 44 -55.59 23.17 23.50
CA ARG A 44 -56.15 23.33 24.87
C ARG A 44 -56.83 22.09 25.48
N THR A 45 -56.22 21.59 26.57
CA THR A 45 -56.84 21.20 27.87
C THR A 45 -58.04 20.22 27.96
N GLY A 46 -57.89 19.17 28.79
CA GLY A 46 -59.00 18.41 29.43
C GLY A 46 -58.58 17.01 29.91
N LYS A 47 -57.97 16.84 31.09
CA LYS A 47 -58.59 16.56 32.42
C LYS A 47 -59.28 15.19 32.60
N CYS A 48 -58.58 14.28 33.29
CA CYS A 48 -58.98 13.41 34.43
C CYS A 48 -60.30 12.61 34.44
N LEU A 49 -60.20 11.30 34.69
CA LEU A 49 -60.93 10.44 35.67
C LEU A 49 -60.08 9.13 35.80
N VAL A 50 -59.60 8.61 36.95
CA VAL A 50 -60.22 8.08 38.21
C VAL A 50 -60.78 6.64 38.06
N VAL A 51 -60.78 5.86 39.17
CA VAL A 51 -61.29 4.46 39.38
C VAL A 51 -60.27 3.31 39.15
N VAL A 52 -60.19 2.19 39.93
CA VAL A 52 -60.17 1.99 41.41
C VAL A 52 -59.75 0.54 41.82
N THR A 53 -58.86 0.41 42.82
CA THR A 53 -58.56 -0.71 43.77
C THR A 53 -58.44 -2.22 43.40
N ARG A 54 -57.35 -2.85 43.94
CA ARG A 54 -57.28 -4.18 44.63
C ARG A 54 -57.47 -5.48 43.77
N ARG A 55 -56.99 -6.68 44.17
CA ARG A 55 -56.34 -7.20 45.41
C ARG A 55 -55.45 -8.45 45.13
N HIS A 56 -54.54 -8.79 46.05
CA HIS A 56 -53.94 -10.15 46.17
C HIS A 56 -54.93 -11.16 46.79
N PRO A 57 -54.59 -12.47 46.71
CA PRO A 57 -54.70 -13.33 47.90
C PRO A 57 -53.43 -14.18 48.19
N GLU A 58 -53.41 -14.77 49.39
CA GLU A 58 -52.34 -15.56 50.03
C GLU A 58 -52.99 -16.74 50.80
N SER A 59 -52.39 -17.91 51.13
CA SER A 59 -51.17 -18.67 50.76
C SER A 59 -51.40 -20.15 51.23
N VAL A 60 -50.37 -21.00 51.48
CA VAL A 60 -50.29 -22.05 52.57
C VAL A 60 -49.13 -23.06 52.39
N GLU A 61 -48.30 -23.19 53.46
CA GLU A 61 -47.51 -24.30 54.08
C GLU A 61 -47.03 -25.56 53.27
N ALA A 62 -46.01 -26.36 53.67
CA ALA A 62 -45.28 -26.62 54.94
C ALA A 62 -43.82 -27.08 54.60
N SER A 63 -42.72 -27.09 55.38
CA SER A 63 -42.30 -26.86 56.79
C SER A 63 -41.55 -28.09 57.36
N ILE A 64 -40.27 -27.92 57.79
CA ILE A 64 -39.44 -28.70 58.77
C ILE A 64 -38.02 -28.07 58.69
N ARG A 65 -37.49 -27.28 59.65
CA ARG A 65 -36.83 -27.61 60.96
C ARG A 65 -35.59 -28.52 60.79
N LEU A 66 -34.40 -28.25 61.38
CA LEU A 66 -34.08 -27.84 62.77
C LEU A 66 -32.77 -26.99 62.90
N LEU A 67 -32.68 -26.21 63.99
CA LEU A 67 -31.54 -25.93 64.93
C LEU A 67 -30.05 -25.96 64.44
N ASN A 68 -29.09 -25.18 64.98
CA ASN A 68 -29.07 -24.39 66.23
C ASN A 68 -28.06 -23.20 66.21
N MET A 69 -28.06 -22.40 67.28
CA MET A 69 -27.14 -21.26 67.52
C MET A 69 -25.76 -21.65 68.06
N SER A 70 -24.72 -20.86 67.77
CA SER A 70 -23.77 -20.32 68.78
C SER A 70 -22.86 -19.23 68.17
N ALA A 71 -22.27 -18.37 69.00
CA ALA A 71 -21.28 -17.37 68.61
C ALA A 71 -20.07 -17.41 69.57
N ALA A 72 -18.85 -17.13 69.07
CA ALA A 72 -17.70 -16.79 69.90
C ALA A 72 -16.61 -16.06 69.11
N ALA A 73 -16.04 -15.04 69.75
CA ALA A 73 -14.70 -14.48 69.57
C ALA A 73 -14.19 -14.13 71.00
N PRO A 74 -12.95 -13.68 71.24
CA PRO A 74 -11.85 -13.42 70.31
C PRO A 74 -10.49 -14.00 70.85
N ASP A 75 -9.39 -13.38 70.42
CA ASP A 75 -8.23 -12.97 71.24
C ASP A 75 -6.85 -13.63 70.91
N SER A 76 -5.83 -12.94 71.40
CA SER A 76 -4.46 -12.77 70.94
C SER A 76 -3.44 -13.76 71.50
N ARG A 77 -2.28 -13.86 70.84
CA ARG A 77 -0.98 -13.43 71.41
C ARG A 77 0.20 -13.57 70.44
N THR A 78 1.04 -12.53 70.39
CA THR A 78 2.47 -12.63 70.01
C THR A 78 3.28 -13.13 71.22
N PRO A 79 4.50 -13.70 71.04
CA PRO A 79 5.68 -12.84 71.01
C PRO A 79 6.87 -13.32 70.13
N GLU A 80 7.56 -12.36 69.51
CA GLU A 80 9.00 -12.42 69.18
C GLU A 80 9.84 -12.25 70.48
N PRO A 81 11.19 -12.46 70.57
CA PRO A 81 12.20 -12.03 69.57
C PRO A 81 13.53 -12.87 69.50
N GLN A 82 14.55 -12.30 68.81
CA GLN A 82 16.01 -12.55 68.92
C GLN A 82 16.63 -13.77 68.16
N TRP A 83 17.83 -13.69 67.55
CA TRP A 83 18.73 -12.57 67.18
C TRP A 83 19.77 -13.05 66.13
N ARG A 84 20.11 -12.18 65.16
CA ARG A 84 21.42 -12.02 64.44
C ARG A 84 21.97 -13.12 63.48
N SER A 85 21.92 -12.73 62.20
CA SER A 85 23.05 -12.65 61.22
C SER A 85 23.81 -13.90 60.73
N ALA A 86 23.74 -14.12 59.42
CA ALA A 86 24.90 -14.33 58.55
C ALA A 86 24.62 -13.72 57.15
N VAL A 87 25.67 -13.39 56.39
CA VAL A 87 25.58 -12.88 55.01
C VAL A 87 26.02 -13.98 54.03
N SER A 88 25.29 -14.14 52.92
CA SER A 88 25.79 -14.90 51.76
C SER A 88 25.19 -14.37 50.44
N TRP A 89 25.99 -14.43 49.38
CA TRP A 89 25.64 -14.18 47.98
C TRP A 89 26.57 -15.04 47.12
N TRP A 90 26.06 -15.60 46.02
CA TRP A 90 26.76 -16.42 45.01
C TRP A 90 27.38 -17.76 45.47
N TRP A 91 27.05 -18.85 44.75
CA TRP A 91 28.00 -19.53 43.84
C TRP A 91 27.27 -20.51 42.90
N ILE A 92 27.99 -21.07 41.91
CA ILE A 92 27.46 -21.78 40.73
C ILE A 92 27.84 -23.29 40.80
N PRO A 93 27.01 -24.20 40.27
CA PRO A 93 27.52 -25.22 39.31
C PRO A 93 26.56 -25.44 38.10
N THR A 94 26.91 -25.72 36.84
CA THR A 94 28.04 -26.35 36.10
C THR A 94 28.04 -27.89 35.93
N TYR A 95 28.50 -28.32 34.74
CA TYR A 95 28.85 -29.70 34.30
C TYR A 95 27.68 -30.67 33.97
N GLN A 96 27.79 -31.66 33.06
CA GLN A 96 28.85 -32.08 32.10
C GLN A 96 28.24 -32.91 30.94
N CYS A 97 28.95 -33.15 29.83
CA CYS A 97 28.54 -34.14 28.82
C CYS A 97 29.73 -34.76 28.02
N GLY A 98 29.61 -36.04 27.67
CA GLY A 98 30.57 -36.86 26.90
C GLY A 98 30.76 -38.27 27.50
N THR A 99 31.06 -39.34 26.76
CA THR A 99 31.20 -39.53 25.29
C THR A 99 31.11 -41.03 24.91
N GLY A 100 30.62 -41.33 23.71
CA GLY A 100 30.98 -42.52 22.92
C GLY A 100 29.86 -43.43 22.42
N TRP A 101 30.08 -44.31 21.42
CA TRP A 101 31.02 -44.33 20.27
C TRP A 101 30.76 -45.63 19.45
N GLY A 102 30.78 -45.59 18.11
CA GLY A 102 30.63 -46.77 17.22
C GLY A 102 29.49 -46.61 16.18
N LEU A 103 29.72 -46.13 14.95
CA LEU A 103 30.37 -46.77 13.77
C LEU A 103 29.46 -47.82 13.08
N SER A 104 29.28 -47.84 11.75
CA SER A 104 29.77 -46.99 10.64
C SER A 104 28.71 -46.97 9.50
N LEU A 105 28.88 -46.65 8.20
CA LEU A 105 30.01 -46.54 7.23
C LEU A 105 29.81 -45.32 6.27
N ASP A 106 30.83 -45.07 5.42
CA ASP A 106 30.87 -44.55 4.02
C ASP A 106 29.94 -43.38 3.57
N ALA A 107 30.38 -42.21 3.05
CA ALA A 107 31.46 -41.78 2.11
C ALA A 107 30.89 -41.47 0.69
N VAL A 108 31.34 -40.47 -0.10
CA VAL A 108 32.37 -39.38 -0.03
C VAL A 108 32.07 -38.39 -1.21
N GLN A 109 32.46 -37.11 -1.31
CA GLN A 109 32.80 -35.97 -0.42
C GLN A 109 33.08 -34.73 -1.36
N VAL A 110 34.03 -33.83 -1.02
CA VAL A 110 34.72 -32.83 -1.89
C VAL A 110 33.92 -31.57 -2.33
N LEU A 111 34.39 -30.32 -2.16
CA LEU A 111 35.46 -29.74 -1.31
C LEU A 111 35.24 -28.21 -1.15
N PHE A 112 35.52 -27.66 0.03
CA PHE A 112 36.12 -26.32 0.22
C PHE A 112 36.88 -26.34 1.56
N ASN A 113 37.92 -25.51 1.72
CA ASN A 113 38.87 -25.63 2.83
C ASN A 113 39.35 -24.26 3.36
N GLU A 114 39.48 -24.13 4.68
CA GLU A 114 39.94 -22.91 5.37
C GLU A 114 41.39 -23.01 5.85
N GLN A 115 42.05 -21.84 5.96
CA GLN A 115 43.16 -21.45 6.87
C GLN A 115 43.60 -20.01 6.49
N GLY A 116 43.99 -19.10 7.38
CA GLY A 116 44.13 -19.08 8.84
C GLY A 116 44.38 -17.63 9.35
N PRO A 117 44.60 -17.39 10.65
CA PRO A 117 44.41 -16.06 11.27
C PRO A 117 45.62 -15.10 11.27
N VAL A 118 45.35 -13.79 11.31
CA VAL A 118 46.34 -12.69 11.39
C VAL A 118 45.96 -11.65 12.48
N LYS A 119 46.94 -10.85 12.94
CA LYS A 119 46.96 -10.04 14.18
C LYS A 119 46.30 -8.65 14.08
N LEU A 120 46.06 -8.04 15.24
CA LEU A 120 45.52 -6.67 15.43
C LEU A 120 46.57 -5.54 15.42
N HIS A 121 46.07 -4.31 15.23
CA HIS A 121 46.70 -2.98 15.28
C HIS A 121 47.56 -2.52 14.08
N PRO A 122 47.66 -1.19 13.79
CA PRO A 122 46.97 -0.03 14.38
C PRO A 122 46.13 0.81 13.36
N LYS A 123 45.60 1.96 13.80
CA LYS A 123 44.75 2.88 13.00
C LYS A 123 45.52 3.58 11.87
N ILE A 124 44.80 3.86 10.76
CA ILE A 124 45.14 4.86 9.73
C ILE A 124 43.90 5.77 9.55
N PRO A 125 44.04 7.10 9.41
CA PRO A 125 42.90 8.03 9.47
C PRO A 125 42.08 8.04 8.17
N TYR A 126 40.74 8.09 8.33
CA TYR A 126 39.81 8.36 7.24
C TYR A 126 39.88 9.85 6.87
N LYS A 127 40.04 10.18 5.58
CA LYS A 127 39.90 11.56 5.10
C LYS A 127 38.41 11.88 4.94
N MET A 128 37.96 13.00 5.50
CA MET A 128 36.64 13.55 5.17
C MET A 128 36.65 14.02 3.70
N PRO A 129 35.58 13.76 2.93
CA PRO A 129 35.30 14.51 1.71
C PRO A 129 35.16 16.01 2.05
N VAL A 130 35.58 16.88 1.13
CA VAL A 130 35.46 18.34 1.31
C VAL A 130 33.99 18.73 1.18
N GLU A 131 33.48 19.50 2.15
CA GLU A 131 32.18 20.15 2.05
C GLU A 131 32.13 21.05 0.81
N LYS A 132 31.28 20.70 -0.15
CA LYS A 132 30.84 21.65 -1.17
C LYS A 132 29.72 22.48 -0.54
N HIS A 133 30.02 23.71 -0.14
CA HIS A 133 28.96 24.69 0.09
C HIS A 133 28.12 24.81 -1.18
N SER A 134 26.86 24.42 -1.12
CA SER A 134 25.88 24.85 -2.11
C SER A 134 25.63 26.34 -1.90
N PHE A 135 25.78 27.12 -2.98
CA PHE A 135 25.22 28.47 -2.99
C PHE A 135 23.70 28.31 -3.03
N ARG A 136 23.03 28.61 -1.92
CA ARG A 136 21.56 28.72 -1.88
C ARG A 136 21.14 29.89 -2.75
N ASP A 137 20.55 29.59 -3.90
CA ASP A 137 19.71 30.55 -4.59
C ASP A 137 18.41 30.69 -3.79
N ARG A 138 17.96 31.92 -3.53
CA ARG A 138 16.90 32.18 -2.53
C ARG A 138 15.50 32.30 -3.12
N ASP A 139 15.40 32.41 -4.44
CA ASP A 139 14.16 32.73 -5.15
C ASP A 139 13.43 31.47 -5.67
N ALA A 140 14.02 30.28 -5.46
CA ALA A 140 13.46 28.98 -5.87
C ALA A 140 12.52 28.32 -4.84
N VAL A 141 12.36 28.90 -3.65
CA VAL A 141 11.49 28.38 -2.57
C VAL A 141 10.33 29.36 -2.34
N GLY A 142 9.10 28.83 -2.32
CA GLY A 142 7.89 29.66 -2.32
C GLY A 142 7.73 30.56 -1.10
N ARG A 143 7.88 31.88 -1.29
CA ARG A 143 7.40 32.92 -0.37
C ARG A 143 6.46 33.87 -1.10
N PHE A 144 5.31 34.18 -0.50
CA PHE A 144 4.41 35.23 -0.96
C PHE A 144 4.62 36.52 -0.17
N PRO A 145 4.67 37.70 -0.81
CA PRO A 145 4.50 38.98 -0.11
C PRO A 145 3.03 39.17 0.30
N THR A 146 2.80 39.83 1.45
CA THR A 146 1.47 40.20 1.94
C THR A 146 0.85 41.33 1.11
N VAL A 147 -0.12 41.00 0.26
CA VAL A 147 -0.80 41.99 -0.60
C VAL A 147 -1.87 42.76 0.19
N THR A 148 -1.51 43.95 0.66
CA THR A 148 -2.49 45.01 0.96
C THR A 148 -2.89 45.71 -0.34
N PHE A 149 -4.19 45.76 -0.64
CA PHE A 149 -4.71 46.49 -1.80
C PHE A 149 -4.56 48.01 -1.63
N GLY A 150 -3.51 48.57 -2.22
CA GLY A 150 -3.44 50.00 -2.54
C GLY A 150 -4.28 50.29 -3.78
N PHE A 151 -5.07 51.36 -3.71
CA PHE A 151 -5.55 52.06 -4.92
C PHE A 151 -4.50 53.11 -5.28
N GLU A 152 -4.08 53.15 -6.54
CA GLU A 152 -3.36 54.28 -7.12
C GLU A 152 -4.16 54.81 -8.33
N GLU A 153 -4.15 56.13 -8.51
CA GLU A 153 -4.79 56.83 -9.62
C GLU A 153 -3.73 57.14 -10.70
N ASP A 154 -4.13 57.18 -11.97
CA ASP A 154 -3.22 57.37 -13.11
C ASP A 154 -2.51 58.74 -13.11
N ALA A 155 -1.23 58.78 -13.51
CA ALA A 155 -0.51 60.01 -13.84
C ALA A 155 0.56 59.84 -14.94
N GLU A 156 0.41 60.69 -15.96
CA GLU A 156 1.31 61.09 -17.06
C GLU A 156 2.75 61.49 -16.59
N GLU A 157 3.80 61.66 -17.41
CA GLU A 157 4.28 61.17 -18.74
C GLU A 157 5.71 61.79 -18.95
N GLU A 158 6.23 61.91 -20.18
CA GLU A 158 7.40 62.70 -20.67
C GLU A 158 8.88 62.34 -20.29
N GLU A 159 9.53 61.63 -21.22
CA GLU A 159 10.79 61.97 -21.95
C GLU A 159 12.02 62.67 -21.30
N LYS A 160 13.23 62.16 -21.66
CA LYS A 160 14.16 62.91 -22.56
C LYS A 160 15.34 62.12 -23.18
N GLU A 161 15.80 62.65 -24.32
CA GLU A 161 16.95 62.28 -25.16
C GLU A 161 18.32 62.58 -24.46
N GLY A 162 19.51 62.12 -24.90
CA GLY A 162 19.94 61.29 -26.04
C GLY A 162 21.43 61.59 -26.41
N SER A 163 22.12 60.74 -27.19
CA SER A 163 23.35 61.03 -27.98
C SER A 163 23.96 59.75 -28.61
N GLU A 164 24.95 59.89 -29.51
CA GLU A 164 25.20 58.98 -30.65
C GLU A 164 26.57 58.23 -30.66
N GLU A 165 26.66 57.24 -31.56
CA GLU A 165 27.84 56.60 -32.21
C GLU A 165 29.02 56.03 -31.38
N ASN A 166 29.33 54.74 -31.58
CA ASN A 166 30.43 54.30 -32.48
C ASN A 166 30.53 52.75 -32.61
N ASP A 167 31.17 52.26 -33.68
CA ASP A 167 31.32 50.83 -34.01
C ASP A 167 32.37 50.08 -33.16
N ALA A 168 32.12 48.78 -32.88
CA ALA A 168 33.03 47.66 -33.18
C ALA A 168 32.56 46.31 -32.58
N GLU A 169 32.69 45.22 -33.33
CA GLU A 169 32.52 43.86 -32.81
C GLU A 169 33.59 43.48 -31.76
N LYS A 170 33.20 42.70 -30.73
CA LYS A 170 34.13 41.86 -29.95
C LYS A 170 33.44 40.74 -29.18
N GLU A 171 34.06 39.57 -29.22
CA GLU A 171 33.57 38.34 -28.58
C GLU A 171 33.58 38.42 -27.05
N ASN A 172 32.53 37.88 -26.42
CA ASN A 172 32.37 37.89 -24.96
C ASN A 172 32.95 36.64 -24.28
N ALA A 173 33.16 36.70 -22.96
CA ALA A 173 34.18 35.93 -22.26
C ALA A 173 34.05 34.38 -22.22
N CYS A 174 32.92 33.79 -22.65
CA CYS A 174 32.66 32.34 -22.55
C CYS A 174 33.73 31.45 -23.20
N GLN A 175 34.33 31.87 -24.32
CA GLN A 175 35.42 31.12 -24.98
C GLN A 175 36.70 30.96 -24.12
N ARG A 176 36.89 31.79 -23.08
CA ARG A 176 38.11 31.77 -22.26
C ARG A 176 38.07 30.73 -21.13
N TRP A 177 36.90 30.20 -20.77
CA TRP A 177 36.77 29.26 -19.65
C TRP A 177 37.00 27.80 -20.06
N LEU A 178 36.50 27.39 -21.24
CA LEU A 178 36.56 26.03 -21.76
C LEU A 178 37.98 25.45 -22.04
N ARG A 179 39.05 26.22 -21.81
CA ARG A 179 40.44 25.82 -22.10
C ARG A 179 41.25 25.29 -20.91
N LYS A 180 40.65 25.05 -19.72
CA LYS A 180 41.45 24.88 -18.48
C LYS A 180 41.32 23.59 -17.66
N VAL A 181 40.56 22.57 -18.08
CA VAL A 181 40.52 21.27 -17.36
C VAL A 181 40.52 20.07 -18.30
N CYS A 182 41.50 19.16 -18.08
CA CYS A 182 41.66 17.80 -18.64
C CYS A 182 42.10 17.64 -20.13
N PRO A 183 43.41 17.39 -20.39
CA PRO A 183 43.94 17.11 -21.73
C PRO A 183 44.24 15.61 -21.95
N CYS A 184 43.22 14.80 -22.30
CA CYS A 184 43.40 13.38 -22.65
C CYS A 184 42.56 12.88 -23.84
N CYS A 185 41.71 13.72 -24.43
CA CYS A 185 40.86 13.34 -25.56
C CYS A 185 41.00 14.35 -26.72
N TYR A 186 41.98 14.13 -27.61
CA TYR A 186 41.80 13.97 -29.07
C TYR A 186 43.18 13.70 -29.72
N PRO A 187 43.30 12.89 -30.80
CA PRO A 187 44.60 12.43 -31.32
C PRO A 187 45.22 13.36 -32.37
N THR A 188 46.55 13.33 -32.49
CA THR A 188 47.32 13.91 -33.60
C THR A 188 47.79 12.82 -34.58
N PRO A 189 47.55 12.93 -35.90
CA PRO A 189 47.99 11.97 -36.91
C PRO A 189 49.36 12.31 -37.55
N ASN A 190 49.71 11.53 -38.59
CA ASN A 190 50.91 11.55 -39.47
C ASN A 190 52.07 10.66 -38.97
N GLU A 191 52.83 9.94 -39.82
CA GLU A 191 52.85 9.88 -41.31
C GLU A 191 53.27 8.46 -41.81
N ASP A 192 53.57 8.31 -43.12
CA ASP A 192 53.90 7.08 -43.89
C ASP A 192 52.71 6.10 -44.13
N ASP A 193 52.42 5.61 -45.34
CA ASP A 193 52.95 5.89 -46.70
C ASP A 193 51.81 5.77 -47.77
N VAL A 194 52.06 6.22 -49.01
CA VAL A 194 51.06 6.65 -50.00
C VAL A 194 50.99 5.77 -51.26
N THR A 195 49.79 5.59 -51.84
CA THR A 195 49.64 5.61 -53.31
C THR A 195 48.22 5.98 -53.77
N ASP A 196 48.14 6.87 -54.78
CA ASP A 196 46.94 7.37 -55.46
C ASP A 196 46.13 6.27 -56.21
N THR A 197 44.88 6.43 -56.68
CA THR A 197 44.39 7.58 -57.46
C THR A 197 42.85 7.73 -57.53
N LEU A 198 42.35 8.85 -56.98
CA LEU A 198 41.32 9.78 -57.48
C LEU A 198 40.11 9.34 -58.36
N VAL A 199 38.91 9.79 -57.91
CA VAL A 199 37.91 10.65 -58.64
C VAL A 199 36.73 10.02 -59.44
N THR A 200 35.53 10.15 -58.81
CA THR A 200 34.17 10.48 -59.32
C THR A 200 33.50 9.73 -60.48
N GLY A 201 32.17 9.51 -60.38
CA GLY A 201 31.31 9.24 -61.53
C GLY A 201 29.84 8.97 -61.17
N ILE A 202 28.98 9.97 -61.32
CA ILE A 202 27.53 9.95 -61.05
C ILE A 202 26.73 9.23 -62.17
N ASP A 203 25.75 8.42 -61.74
CA ASP A 203 24.47 8.00 -62.38
C ASP A 203 24.37 7.37 -63.81
N ASP A 204 23.17 6.81 -64.02
CA ASP A 204 22.42 6.51 -65.25
C ASP A 204 22.58 5.19 -66.07
N LEU A 205 21.53 4.37 -65.91
CA LEU A 205 20.68 3.73 -66.94
C LEU A 205 21.06 2.38 -67.62
N ASP A 206 20.03 1.52 -67.67
CA ASP A 206 19.65 0.54 -68.69
C ASP A 206 20.67 -0.46 -69.27
N LYS A 207 20.53 -1.76 -68.91
CA LYS A 207 19.87 -2.75 -69.80
C LYS A 207 19.61 -4.15 -69.24
N GLU A 208 18.81 -4.88 -70.00
CA GLU A 208 18.25 -6.21 -69.73
C GLU A 208 19.17 -7.38 -70.19
N ASN A 209 18.74 -8.59 -69.79
CA ASN A 209 18.88 -9.89 -70.47
C ASN A 209 20.14 -10.77 -70.29
N GLU A 210 19.84 -12.03 -69.93
CA GLU A 210 20.51 -13.31 -70.27
C GLU A 210 21.94 -13.59 -69.75
N ALA A 211 22.32 -14.83 -69.40
CA ALA A 211 21.56 -16.04 -69.04
C ALA A 211 22.49 -17.11 -68.40
N ASN A 212 21.90 -18.09 -67.69
CA ASN A 212 22.44 -19.43 -67.37
C ASN A 212 23.82 -19.57 -66.67
N GLY A 213 23.81 -20.12 -65.45
CA GLY A 213 25.04 -20.48 -64.73
C GLY A 213 24.81 -21.21 -63.40
N GLY A 214 23.98 -22.27 -63.40
CA GLY A 214 23.51 -22.91 -62.17
C GLY A 214 24.61 -23.54 -61.29
N LYS A 215 24.42 -23.45 -59.97
CA LYS A 215 25.09 -24.28 -58.95
C LYS A 215 24.02 -24.98 -58.10
N PRO A 216 24.28 -26.19 -57.59
CA PRO A 216 23.28 -27.00 -56.90
C PRO A 216 22.93 -26.41 -55.53
N GLU A 217 21.64 -26.45 -55.19
CA GLU A 217 21.12 -26.08 -53.88
C GLU A 217 21.53 -27.12 -52.83
N THR A 218 21.95 -26.65 -51.65
CA THR A 218 22.26 -27.51 -50.50
C THR A 218 20.99 -27.91 -49.76
N GLY A 219 20.16 -28.75 -50.39
CA GLY A 219 18.82 -29.13 -49.91
C GLY A 219 18.75 -29.76 -48.51
N GLY A 220 19.87 -30.23 -47.95
CA GLY A 220 19.93 -30.82 -46.61
C GLY A 220 19.69 -29.84 -45.44
N ALA A 221 19.68 -28.52 -45.69
CA ALA A 221 19.35 -27.54 -44.65
C ALA A 221 17.84 -27.32 -44.47
N SER A 222 17.01 -27.63 -45.49
CA SER A 222 15.58 -27.28 -45.48
C SER A 222 14.73 -28.31 -44.74
N GLU A 223 14.97 -29.61 -44.94
CA GLU A 223 14.13 -30.67 -44.34
C GLU A 223 14.27 -30.74 -42.81
N LEU A 224 15.44 -30.40 -42.26
CA LEU A 224 15.65 -30.29 -40.81
C LEU A 224 14.90 -29.09 -40.20
N ASP A 225 14.71 -28.02 -40.96
CA ASP A 225 14.08 -26.78 -40.48
C ASP A 225 12.54 -26.92 -40.38
N GLU A 226 11.94 -27.80 -41.18
CA GLU A 226 10.52 -28.19 -41.09
C GLU A 226 10.22 -29.11 -39.89
N LEU A 227 11.23 -29.83 -39.38
CA LEU A 227 11.09 -30.77 -38.26
C LEU A 227 11.11 -30.11 -36.88
N LEU A 228 11.52 -28.84 -36.79
CA LEU A 228 11.45 -28.05 -35.57
C LEU A 228 10.01 -27.64 -35.26
N LEU A 229 9.63 -27.70 -33.98
CA LEU A 229 8.46 -26.97 -33.52
C LEU A 229 8.82 -25.47 -33.54
N LYS A 230 8.02 -24.66 -34.24
CA LYS A 230 8.23 -23.21 -34.36
C LYS A 230 6.93 -22.46 -34.15
N VAL A 231 6.98 -21.29 -33.54
CA VAL A 231 5.85 -20.35 -33.48
C VAL A 231 5.74 -19.62 -34.82
N GLN A 232 4.54 -19.66 -35.42
CA GLN A 232 4.19 -18.96 -36.66
C GLN A 232 3.46 -17.64 -36.40
N SER A 233 2.62 -17.59 -35.35
CA SER A 233 1.96 -16.35 -34.92
C SER A 233 1.52 -16.44 -33.46
N ILE A 234 1.37 -15.26 -32.85
CA ILE A 234 0.81 -15.05 -31.51
C ILE A 234 -0.43 -14.18 -31.67
N ASP A 235 -1.48 -14.48 -30.91
CA ASP A 235 -2.74 -13.74 -30.85
C ASP A 235 -3.13 -13.57 -29.38
N LEU A 236 -2.85 -12.38 -28.84
CA LEU A 236 -3.11 -12.01 -27.43
C LEU A 236 -4.59 -11.72 -27.13
N MET A 237 -5.51 -11.93 -28.08
CA MET A 237 -6.95 -11.66 -27.92
C MET A 237 -7.24 -10.21 -27.46
N LYS A 238 -6.37 -9.26 -27.86
CA LYS A 238 -6.19 -7.93 -27.25
C LYS A 238 -7.25 -6.86 -27.57
N ASP A 239 -8.42 -7.26 -28.07
CA ASP A 239 -9.49 -6.32 -28.45
C ASP A 239 -9.99 -5.51 -27.24
N LYS A 240 -10.22 -4.20 -27.44
CA LYS A 240 -10.66 -3.27 -26.36
C LYS A 240 -12.00 -3.67 -25.73
N SER A 241 -12.90 -4.26 -26.51
CA SER A 241 -14.20 -4.79 -26.05
C SER A 241 -14.18 -6.30 -25.77
N GLY A 242 -13.02 -6.93 -25.86
CA GLY A 242 -12.82 -8.34 -25.56
C GLY A 242 -12.94 -8.68 -24.07
N GLU A 243 -13.17 -9.96 -23.81
CA GLU A 243 -13.27 -10.57 -22.47
C GLU A 243 -12.10 -10.13 -21.58
N THR A 244 -10.86 -10.42 -21.99
CA THR A 244 -9.63 -10.11 -21.23
C THR A 244 -9.50 -8.63 -20.84
N ARG A 245 -9.68 -7.69 -21.78
CA ARG A 245 -9.51 -6.24 -21.51
C ARG A 245 -10.62 -5.71 -20.59
N THR A 246 -11.78 -6.35 -20.59
CA THR A 246 -12.91 -6.05 -19.71
C THR A 246 -12.68 -6.64 -18.30
N GLU A 247 -12.32 -7.92 -18.19
CA GLU A 247 -12.06 -8.61 -16.91
C GLU A 247 -10.89 -8.00 -16.14
N HIS A 248 -9.85 -7.51 -16.83
CA HIS A 248 -8.74 -6.79 -16.20
C HIS A 248 -9.03 -5.30 -15.92
N HIS A 249 -10.22 -4.79 -16.21
CA HIS A 249 -10.57 -3.36 -16.02
C HIS A 249 -9.57 -2.41 -16.70
N THR A 250 -9.24 -2.68 -17.96
CA THR A 250 -8.34 -1.86 -18.79
C THR A 250 -8.96 -1.41 -20.12
N ASN A 251 -10.14 -1.93 -20.49
CA ASN A 251 -10.91 -1.60 -21.70
C ASN A 251 -11.07 -0.09 -21.99
N LEU A 252 -11.04 0.76 -20.97
CA LEU A 252 -11.11 2.22 -21.11
C LEU A 252 -9.88 2.84 -21.80
N TYR A 253 -8.68 2.25 -21.65
CA TYR A 253 -7.44 2.79 -22.25
C TYR A 253 -7.55 2.85 -23.77
N GLN A 254 -7.39 4.05 -24.34
CA GLN A 254 -7.48 4.35 -25.77
C GLN A 254 -6.25 3.88 -26.59
N SER A 255 -5.78 2.66 -26.34
CA SER A 255 -4.60 2.06 -26.97
C SER A 255 -4.88 0.63 -27.47
N ASP A 256 -4.29 0.29 -28.62
CA ASP A 256 -4.36 -1.05 -29.25
C ASP A 256 -3.26 -2.00 -28.73
N ASN A 257 -2.51 -1.56 -27.72
CA ASN A 257 -1.58 -2.37 -26.95
C ASN A 257 -2.34 -3.31 -26.01
N PHE A 258 -1.74 -4.48 -25.72
CA PHE A 258 -2.33 -5.43 -24.77
C PHE A 258 -2.00 -5.01 -23.34
N ILE A 259 -2.97 -4.40 -22.66
CA ILE A 259 -2.82 -3.89 -21.29
C ILE A 259 -3.63 -4.77 -20.33
N ILE A 260 -2.95 -5.33 -19.33
CA ILE A 260 -3.51 -6.21 -18.29
C ILE A 260 -3.07 -5.74 -16.90
N ARG A 261 -3.62 -6.36 -15.86
CA ARG A 261 -3.22 -6.15 -14.46
C ARG A 261 -2.62 -7.43 -13.90
N ARG A 262 -1.58 -7.31 -13.06
CA ARG A 262 -0.87 -8.45 -12.43
C ARG A 262 -1.76 -9.25 -11.49
N GLY A 263 -1.38 -10.47 -11.13
CA GLY A 263 -2.16 -11.29 -10.17
C GLY A 263 -3.49 -11.80 -10.73
N GLN A 264 -3.65 -11.81 -12.06
CA GLN A 264 -4.87 -12.22 -12.74
C GLN A 264 -4.51 -12.90 -14.06
N ASN A 265 -5.27 -13.95 -14.40
CA ASN A 265 -5.03 -14.77 -15.58
C ASN A 265 -5.49 -14.08 -16.86
N PHE A 266 -4.76 -14.28 -17.96
CA PHE A 266 -5.20 -13.93 -19.31
C PHE A 266 -5.13 -15.13 -20.27
N LYS A 267 -5.80 -15.02 -21.43
CA LYS A 267 -5.84 -16.05 -22.48
C LYS A 267 -5.09 -15.54 -23.71
N MET A 268 -4.36 -16.43 -24.38
CA MET A 268 -3.68 -16.15 -25.65
C MET A 268 -3.65 -17.38 -26.56
N TRP A 269 -3.61 -17.17 -27.87
CA TRP A 269 -3.39 -18.21 -28.86
C TRP A 269 -1.96 -18.17 -29.41
N ILE A 270 -1.39 -19.36 -29.63
CA ILE A 270 -0.13 -19.56 -30.33
C ILE A 270 -0.40 -20.51 -31.51
N SER A 271 0.01 -20.12 -32.71
CA SER A 271 -0.02 -20.96 -33.91
C SER A 271 1.36 -21.55 -34.15
N LEU A 272 1.45 -22.87 -34.38
CA LEU A 272 2.69 -23.63 -34.44
C LEU A 272 2.91 -24.24 -35.84
N SER A 273 4.17 -24.55 -36.19
CA SER A 273 4.54 -25.21 -37.45
C SER A 273 3.79 -26.52 -37.67
N ARG A 274 3.60 -27.29 -36.60
CA ARG A 274 2.90 -28.57 -36.51
C ARG A 274 2.11 -28.66 -35.19
N PRO A 275 1.18 -29.61 -35.02
CA PRO A 275 0.53 -29.84 -33.73
C PRO A 275 1.53 -30.06 -32.59
N PHE A 276 1.19 -29.52 -31.42
CA PHE A 276 1.93 -29.71 -30.17
C PHE A 276 1.72 -31.12 -29.63
N ASN A 277 2.79 -31.75 -29.14
CA ASN A 277 2.75 -33.03 -28.44
C ASN A 277 3.40 -32.90 -27.05
N PRO A 278 2.63 -32.92 -25.95
CA PRO A 278 3.17 -32.72 -24.59
C PRO A 278 4.15 -33.82 -24.15
N ASN A 279 4.24 -34.94 -24.87
CA ASN A 279 5.18 -36.03 -24.57
C ASN A 279 6.58 -35.83 -25.18
N THR A 280 6.73 -34.95 -26.18
CA THR A 280 8.00 -34.75 -26.93
C THR A 280 8.43 -33.30 -27.06
N ASP A 281 7.50 -32.37 -26.82
CA ASP A 281 7.68 -30.95 -27.06
C ASP A 281 7.55 -30.20 -25.73
N LYS A 282 8.43 -29.23 -25.51
CA LYS A 282 8.34 -28.24 -24.44
C LYS A 282 8.10 -26.86 -25.05
N LEU A 283 7.40 -26.02 -24.30
CA LEU A 283 7.19 -24.62 -24.65
C LEU A 283 7.25 -23.80 -23.35
N HIS A 284 7.83 -22.60 -23.41
CA HIS A 284 7.72 -21.61 -22.35
C HIS A 284 7.68 -20.19 -22.95
N LEU A 285 7.10 -19.26 -22.19
CA LEU A 285 7.10 -17.85 -22.57
C LEU A 285 8.26 -17.15 -21.88
N GLU A 286 8.98 -16.29 -22.59
CA GLU A 286 9.92 -15.33 -22.01
C GLU A 286 9.32 -13.93 -22.04
N LEU A 287 9.23 -13.31 -20.86
CA LEU A 287 8.75 -11.95 -20.67
C LEU A 287 9.91 -11.09 -20.14
N LYS A 288 10.30 -10.06 -20.89
CA LYS A 288 11.48 -9.21 -20.58
C LYS A 288 11.10 -7.74 -20.46
N THR A 289 11.50 -7.08 -19.37
CA THR A 289 11.24 -5.66 -19.10
C THR A 289 12.49 -4.91 -18.62
N GLY A 290 12.52 -3.60 -18.88
CA GLY A 290 13.67 -2.73 -18.62
C GLY A 290 14.86 -2.95 -19.58
N PRO A 291 15.89 -2.09 -19.51
CA PRO A 291 17.03 -2.10 -20.45
C PRO A 291 18.02 -3.25 -20.20
N VAL A 292 18.01 -3.85 -19.00
CA VAL A 292 18.81 -5.03 -18.65
C VAL A 292 17.92 -6.04 -17.91
N PRO A 293 17.15 -6.87 -18.63
CA PRO A 293 16.35 -7.95 -18.06
C PRO A 293 17.23 -8.94 -17.28
N THR A 294 16.80 -9.42 -16.12
CA THR A 294 17.56 -10.41 -15.33
C THR A 294 16.61 -11.24 -14.45
N VAL A 295 16.78 -12.56 -14.46
CA VAL A 295 15.91 -13.52 -13.74
C VAL A 295 15.94 -13.30 -12.22
N SER A 296 17.13 -13.11 -11.63
CA SER A 296 17.27 -12.82 -10.19
C SER A 296 16.68 -11.47 -9.74
N LYS A 297 16.29 -10.62 -10.70
CA LYS A 297 15.62 -9.32 -10.46
C LYS A 297 14.14 -9.32 -10.84
N LYS A 298 13.56 -10.47 -11.24
CA LYS A 298 12.20 -10.61 -11.81
C LYS A 298 11.91 -9.76 -13.07
N THR A 299 12.93 -9.15 -13.70
CA THR A 299 12.78 -8.35 -14.92
C THR A 299 12.95 -9.17 -16.21
N HIS A 300 13.46 -10.39 -16.09
CA HIS A 300 13.32 -11.46 -17.09
C HIS A 300 12.57 -12.59 -16.40
N VAL A 301 11.37 -12.90 -16.89
CA VAL A 301 10.50 -13.95 -16.37
C VAL A 301 10.42 -15.06 -17.41
N ILE A 302 10.56 -16.30 -16.94
CA ILE A 302 10.33 -17.51 -17.73
C ILE A 302 9.04 -18.14 -17.20
N VAL A 303 8.07 -18.33 -18.08
CA VAL A 303 6.72 -18.85 -17.77
C VAL A 303 6.64 -20.29 -18.30
N PRO A 304 6.86 -21.31 -17.45
CA PRO A 304 6.81 -22.71 -17.87
C PRO A 304 5.37 -23.15 -18.18
N LEU A 305 5.25 -24.15 -19.05
CA LEU A 305 4.00 -24.85 -19.27
C LEU A 305 3.76 -25.92 -18.18
N VAL A 306 2.55 -25.94 -17.63
CA VAL A 306 2.08 -26.85 -16.56
C VAL A 306 0.72 -27.47 -16.90
N GLU A 307 0.33 -28.55 -16.21
CA GLU A 307 -0.96 -29.22 -16.38
C GLU A 307 -2.12 -28.45 -15.72
N GLU A 308 -1.91 -28.00 -14.48
CA GLU A 308 -2.82 -27.15 -13.71
C GLU A 308 -2.07 -25.91 -13.22
N LEU A 309 -2.69 -24.72 -13.33
CA LEU A 309 -2.12 -23.47 -12.84
C LEU A 309 -2.20 -23.41 -11.30
N GLN A 310 -1.12 -22.98 -10.65
CA GLN A 310 -1.15 -22.54 -9.25
C GLN A 310 -1.31 -21.03 -9.17
N ASP A 311 -2.04 -20.56 -8.16
CA ASP A 311 -2.21 -19.14 -7.89
C ASP A 311 -0.87 -18.47 -7.50
N ASP A 312 -0.85 -17.13 -7.54
CA ASP A 312 0.31 -16.25 -7.24
C ASP A 312 1.56 -16.39 -8.13
N ARG A 313 1.57 -17.26 -9.14
CA ARG A 313 2.76 -17.61 -9.92
C ARG A 313 2.72 -17.23 -11.40
N TRP A 314 3.91 -17.23 -12.00
CA TRP A 314 4.10 -17.16 -13.44
C TRP A 314 4.13 -18.58 -14.01
N GLU A 315 2.97 -19.07 -14.44
CA GLU A 315 2.75 -20.41 -15.00
C GLU A 315 1.77 -20.31 -16.18
N ALA A 316 1.84 -21.23 -17.15
CA ALA A 316 0.91 -21.27 -18.29
C ALA A 316 0.36 -22.70 -18.50
N ALA A 317 -0.91 -22.84 -18.88
CA ALA A 317 -1.54 -24.14 -19.12
C ALA A 317 -2.30 -24.16 -20.47
N ILE A 318 -2.26 -25.29 -21.20
CA ILE A 318 -3.04 -25.47 -22.43
C ILE A 318 -4.50 -25.72 -22.05
N VAL A 319 -5.35 -24.73 -22.31
CA VAL A 319 -6.81 -24.82 -22.08
C VAL A 319 -7.58 -25.28 -23.33
N LYS A 320 -6.96 -25.24 -24.51
CA LYS A 320 -7.51 -25.81 -25.77
C LYS A 320 -6.40 -26.08 -26.79
N GLN A 321 -6.56 -27.13 -27.60
CA GLN A 321 -5.70 -27.39 -28.77
C GLN A 321 -6.57 -27.68 -30.00
N ASP A 322 -6.39 -26.87 -31.05
CA ASP A 322 -7.06 -26.97 -32.35
C ASP A 322 -6.01 -27.23 -33.44
N ASP A 323 -5.69 -28.50 -33.70
CA ASP A 323 -4.63 -28.92 -34.63
C ASP A 323 -3.26 -28.25 -34.31
N ARG A 324 -2.87 -27.26 -35.12
CA ARG A 324 -1.64 -26.47 -34.97
C ARG A 324 -1.75 -25.27 -34.02
N ARG A 325 -2.94 -24.91 -33.55
CA ARG A 325 -3.13 -23.80 -32.60
C ARG A 325 -3.31 -24.34 -31.18
N ILE A 326 -2.63 -23.73 -30.21
CA ILE A 326 -2.88 -23.93 -28.78
C ILE A 326 -3.38 -22.63 -28.15
N MET A 327 -4.36 -22.74 -27.27
CA MET A 327 -4.81 -21.64 -26.41
C MET A 327 -4.20 -21.85 -25.03
N LEU A 328 -3.39 -20.89 -24.59
CA LEU A 328 -2.84 -20.85 -23.25
C LEU A 328 -3.73 -19.99 -22.35
N SER A 329 -3.92 -20.43 -21.10
CA SER A 329 -4.21 -19.54 -19.99
C SER A 329 -2.90 -19.30 -19.24
N VAL A 330 -2.58 -18.03 -18.99
CA VAL A 330 -1.31 -17.58 -18.41
C VAL A 330 -1.60 -16.85 -17.10
N ASN A 331 -1.02 -17.33 -16.00
CA ASN A 331 -1.04 -16.64 -14.71
C ASN A 331 0.15 -15.66 -14.61
N SER A 332 -0.07 -14.56 -13.89
CA SER A 332 0.93 -13.54 -13.59
C SER A 332 1.00 -13.32 -12.08
N SER A 333 2.19 -13.30 -11.49
CA SER A 333 2.31 -13.11 -10.04
C SER A 333 1.77 -11.73 -9.60
N PRO A 334 1.00 -11.62 -8.50
CA PRO A 334 0.59 -10.33 -7.92
C PRO A 334 1.75 -9.42 -7.51
N THR A 335 2.98 -9.95 -7.45
CA THR A 335 4.22 -9.20 -7.18
C THR A 335 5.07 -8.97 -8.44
N ALA A 336 4.49 -9.09 -9.64
CA ALA A 336 5.16 -8.76 -10.90
C ALA A 336 5.55 -7.27 -10.94
N VAL A 337 6.66 -6.97 -11.62
CA VAL A 337 7.07 -5.60 -11.97
C VAL A 337 6.00 -5.00 -12.90
N ILE A 338 5.61 -3.74 -12.72
CA ILE A 338 4.75 -3.04 -13.68
C ILE A 338 5.55 -2.47 -14.84
N GLY A 339 4.92 -2.30 -16.00
CA GLY A 339 5.52 -1.71 -17.20
C GLY A 339 5.32 -2.54 -18.46
N ARG A 340 6.09 -2.20 -19.49
CA ARG A 340 6.07 -2.89 -20.79
C ARG A 340 7.01 -4.09 -20.76
N TYR A 341 6.48 -5.25 -21.17
CA TYR A 341 7.20 -6.50 -21.35
C TYR A 341 7.25 -6.88 -22.82
N GLN A 342 8.44 -7.18 -23.31
CA GLN A 342 8.66 -7.89 -24.58
C GLN A 342 8.28 -9.36 -24.39
N LEU A 343 7.43 -9.89 -25.26
CA LEU A 343 7.10 -11.31 -25.31
C LEU A 343 7.92 -12.03 -26.38
N VAL A 344 8.54 -13.14 -25.99
CA VAL A 344 9.15 -14.15 -26.85
C VAL A 344 8.63 -15.52 -26.41
N VAL A 345 8.55 -16.48 -27.32
CA VAL A 345 8.18 -17.87 -27.02
C VAL A 345 9.33 -18.77 -27.43
N GLU A 346 9.77 -19.63 -26.51
CA GLU A 346 10.76 -20.66 -26.77
C GLU A 346 10.10 -22.04 -26.83
N THR A 347 10.60 -22.87 -27.74
CA THR A 347 10.16 -24.23 -27.99
C THR A 347 11.36 -25.17 -28.06
N ASP A 348 11.27 -26.33 -27.41
CA ASP A 348 12.32 -27.35 -27.37
C ASP A 348 11.70 -28.71 -27.71
N CYS A 349 12.34 -29.48 -28.60
CA CYS A 349 11.89 -30.80 -29.01
C CYS A 349 13.09 -31.67 -29.42
N ALA A 350 12.85 -32.96 -29.67
CA ALA A 350 13.92 -33.91 -30.02
C ALA A 350 14.77 -33.53 -31.25
N ASN A 351 14.29 -32.62 -32.11
CA ASN A 351 14.98 -32.14 -33.30
C ASN A 351 15.78 -30.84 -33.06
N GLY A 352 15.61 -30.19 -31.90
CA GLY A 352 16.29 -28.95 -31.53
C GLY A 352 15.37 -27.91 -30.86
N GLN A 353 16.01 -26.81 -30.47
CA GLN A 353 15.41 -25.63 -29.84
C GLN A 353 15.11 -24.56 -30.90
N ALA A 354 14.01 -23.83 -30.75
CA ALA A 354 13.65 -22.68 -31.58
C ALA A 354 13.03 -21.57 -30.71
N VAL A 355 13.36 -20.32 -31.05
CA VAL A 355 12.93 -19.11 -30.34
C VAL A 355 12.17 -18.22 -31.33
N SER A 356 11.01 -17.67 -30.95
CA SER A 356 10.28 -16.73 -31.80
C SER A 356 11.01 -15.40 -31.93
N THR A 357 10.96 -14.77 -33.10
CA THR A 357 11.35 -13.36 -33.23
C THR A 357 10.49 -12.50 -32.30
N HIS A 358 11.07 -11.49 -31.65
CA HIS A 358 10.30 -10.48 -30.92
C HIS A 358 9.50 -9.62 -31.91
N ASP A 359 8.22 -9.42 -31.62
CA ASP A 359 7.33 -8.51 -32.35
C ASP A 359 6.74 -7.50 -31.35
N PRO A 360 7.04 -6.20 -31.47
CA PRO A 360 6.47 -5.16 -30.60
C PRO A 360 4.94 -5.10 -30.60
N ALA A 361 4.24 -5.61 -31.62
CA ALA A 361 2.77 -5.69 -31.62
C ALA A 361 2.22 -6.69 -30.56
N ASN A 362 3.09 -7.55 -30.04
CA ASN A 362 2.83 -8.52 -28.97
C ASN A 362 3.45 -8.11 -27.61
N ASP A 363 3.89 -6.86 -27.44
CA ASP A 363 4.31 -6.34 -26.14
C ASP A 363 3.12 -6.30 -25.16
N ILE A 364 3.36 -6.75 -23.92
CA ILE A 364 2.38 -6.81 -22.85
C ILE A 364 2.63 -5.69 -21.85
N TYR A 365 1.62 -4.88 -21.55
CA TYR A 365 1.67 -3.80 -20.57
C TYR A 365 1.01 -4.30 -19.28
N ILE A 366 1.79 -4.43 -18.21
CA ILE A 366 1.31 -4.95 -16.91
C ILE A 366 1.19 -3.80 -15.92
N LEU A 367 0.00 -3.66 -15.32
CA LEU A 367 -0.32 -2.65 -14.31
C LEU A 367 -0.54 -3.28 -12.93
N PHE A 368 -0.59 -2.43 -11.91
CA PHE A 368 -1.09 -2.78 -10.57
C PHE A 368 -2.55 -3.24 -10.62
N ASN A 369 -2.95 -4.14 -9.72
CA ASN A 369 -4.27 -4.75 -9.68
C ASN A 369 -5.05 -4.54 -8.36
N PRO A 370 -5.80 -3.45 -8.25
CA PRO A 370 -6.71 -3.21 -7.11
C PRO A 370 -7.79 -4.29 -6.91
N TRP A 371 -8.07 -5.13 -7.91
CA TRP A 371 -9.04 -6.24 -7.82
C TRP A 371 -8.43 -7.58 -7.38
N CYS A 372 -7.09 -7.70 -7.31
CA CYS A 372 -6.41 -8.93 -6.88
C CYS A 372 -6.05 -8.87 -5.39
N GLU A 373 -6.59 -9.77 -4.57
CA GLU A 373 -6.34 -9.80 -3.11
C GLU A 373 -4.84 -9.96 -2.75
N GLY A 374 -4.06 -10.64 -3.60
CA GLY A 374 -2.62 -10.80 -3.43
C GLY A 374 -1.77 -9.57 -3.79
N ASP A 375 -2.35 -8.53 -4.41
CA ASP A 375 -1.64 -7.31 -4.78
C ASP A 375 -1.54 -6.35 -3.58
N PRO A 376 -0.34 -5.82 -3.25
CA PRO A 376 -0.18 -4.72 -2.30
C PRO A 376 -1.08 -3.48 -2.48
N VAL A 377 -1.73 -3.25 -3.63
CA VAL A 377 -2.73 -2.17 -3.80
C VAL A 377 -4.20 -2.63 -3.76
N PHE A 378 -4.48 -3.87 -3.32
CA PHE A 378 -5.83 -4.41 -3.23
C PHE A 378 -6.79 -3.50 -2.44
N MET A 379 -7.98 -3.27 -3.01
CA MET A 379 -9.05 -2.48 -2.43
C MET A 379 -10.34 -3.30 -2.50
N ASP A 380 -11.04 -3.49 -1.39
CA ASP A 380 -12.18 -4.40 -1.25
C ASP A 380 -13.48 -3.84 -1.82
N SER A 381 -13.73 -2.55 -1.62
CA SER A 381 -14.91 -1.83 -2.08
C SER A 381 -14.87 -1.55 -3.59
N GLU A 382 -15.82 -2.13 -4.33
CA GLU A 382 -15.94 -1.88 -5.77
C GLU A 382 -16.26 -0.42 -6.09
N ASP A 383 -17.11 0.25 -5.32
CA ASP A 383 -17.43 1.67 -5.52
C ASP A 383 -16.17 2.55 -5.36
N GLU A 384 -15.26 2.18 -4.44
CA GLU A 384 -13.97 2.87 -4.27
C GLU A 384 -12.98 2.54 -5.40
N ARG A 385 -12.96 1.31 -5.93
CA ARG A 385 -12.18 0.99 -7.13
C ARG A 385 -12.67 1.75 -8.37
N GLN A 386 -13.98 1.93 -8.50
CA GLN A 386 -14.57 2.77 -9.55
C GLN A 386 -14.12 4.22 -9.38
N GLU A 387 -14.22 4.81 -8.18
CA GLU A 387 -13.83 6.21 -7.95
C GLU A 387 -12.32 6.47 -8.07
N TYR A 388 -11.47 5.68 -7.41
CA TYR A 388 -10.04 6.03 -7.26
C TYR A 388 -9.15 5.42 -8.35
N VAL A 389 -9.71 4.65 -9.29
CA VAL A 389 -8.95 4.00 -10.40
C VAL A 389 -9.59 4.24 -11.76
N LEU A 390 -10.92 4.12 -11.88
CA LEU A 390 -11.64 4.13 -13.17
C LEU A 390 -12.37 5.43 -13.49
N ASN A 391 -12.61 6.31 -12.51
CA ASN A 391 -13.04 7.68 -12.76
C ASN A 391 -11.83 8.51 -13.24
N ASP A 392 -11.97 9.18 -14.38
CA ASP A 392 -10.96 10.06 -14.97
C ASP A 392 -11.22 11.55 -14.71
N ILE A 393 -12.28 11.89 -13.95
CA ILE A 393 -12.66 13.27 -13.61
C ILE A 393 -12.82 13.45 -12.09
N GLY A 394 -11.92 14.23 -11.49
CA GLY A 394 -11.91 14.53 -10.06
C GLY A 394 -12.41 15.93 -9.70
N ARG A 395 -12.48 16.19 -8.38
CA ARG A 395 -12.70 17.51 -7.78
C ARG A 395 -11.55 17.84 -6.83
N ILE A 396 -10.92 19.00 -7.05
CA ILE A 396 -9.89 19.56 -6.16
C ILE A 396 -10.50 20.77 -5.45
N TYR A 397 -10.37 20.83 -4.12
CA TYR A 397 -10.90 21.95 -3.33
C TYR A 397 -9.82 23.00 -3.10
N TYR A 398 -10.23 24.26 -2.91
CA TYR A 398 -9.31 25.39 -2.70
C TYR A 398 -9.99 26.52 -1.92
N GLY A 399 -9.26 27.61 -1.64
CA GLY A 399 -9.81 28.79 -0.98
C GLY A 399 -9.41 28.86 0.49
N THR A 400 -10.38 28.87 1.40
CA THR A 400 -10.14 28.89 2.85
C THR A 400 -11.10 27.97 3.59
N GLN A 401 -10.78 27.61 4.84
CA GLN A 401 -11.67 26.84 5.73
C GLN A 401 -13.09 27.44 5.89
N TYR A 402 -13.26 28.75 5.69
CA TYR A 402 -14.57 29.43 5.77
C TYR A 402 -15.28 29.58 4.42
N GLN A 403 -14.53 29.48 3.32
CA GLN A 403 -14.98 29.67 1.95
C GLN A 403 -14.26 28.67 1.05
N ILE A 404 -14.75 27.42 1.09
CA ILE A 404 -14.23 26.31 0.30
C ILE A 404 -14.80 26.41 -1.13
N GLY A 405 -13.92 26.62 -2.10
CA GLY A 405 -14.21 26.51 -3.53
C GLY A 405 -13.85 25.12 -4.07
N GLU A 406 -14.32 24.82 -5.28
CA GLU A 406 -14.10 23.54 -5.96
C GLU A 406 -13.70 23.76 -7.43
N ARG A 407 -12.79 22.91 -7.94
CA ARG A 407 -12.34 22.87 -9.33
C ARG A 407 -12.51 21.44 -9.85
N THR A 408 -13.21 21.25 -10.97
CA THR A 408 -13.17 19.98 -11.70
C THR A 408 -11.82 19.82 -12.38
N TRP A 409 -11.25 18.61 -12.31
CA TRP A 409 -9.96 18.28 -12.92
C TRP A 409 -10.06 17.00 -13.74
N ASN A 410 -9.60 17.04 -14.99
CA ASN A 410 -9.51 15.87 -15.87
C ASN A 410 -8.16 15.16 -15.64
N TYR A 411 -8.15 14.05 -14.90
CA TYR A 411 -6.96 13.20 -14.77
C TYR A 411 -6.63 12.52 -16.11
N GLY A 412 -7.66 12.01 -16.79
CA GLY A 412 -7.56 11.50 -18.16
C GLY A 412 -6.60 10.33 -18.35
N GLN A 413 -6.42 9.49 -17.32
CA GLN A 413 -5.45 8.38 -17.30
C GLN A 413 -5.63 7.35 -18.43
N PHE A 414 -6.78 7.35 -19.10
CA PHE A 414 -7.14 6.45 -20.20
C PHE A 414 -6.97 7.06 -21.61
N ASP A 415 -6.69 8.36 -21.73
CA ASP A 415 -6.48 9.04 -23.01
C ASP A 415 -5.22 8.48 -23.72
N ASP A 416 -5.21 8.56 -25.05
CA ASP A 416 -4.12 8.06 -25.89
C ASP A 416 -2.77 8.70 -25.50
N GLY A 417 -1.71 7.91 -25.57
CA GLY A 417 -0.36 8.30 -25.17
C GLY A 417 -0.13 8.47 -23.67
N ILE A 418 -1.15 8.58 -22.80
CA ILE A 418 -0.95 8.88 -21.37
C ILE A 418 -0.24 7.73 -20.64
N LEU A 419 -0.63 6.47 -20.87
CA LEU A 419 0.09 5.32 -20.31
C LEU A 419 1.57 5.28 -20.76
N ALA A 420 1.86 5.70 -22.00
CA ALA A 420 3.24 5.80 -22.48
C ALA A 420 4.01 6.92 -21.76
N ALA A 421 3.39 8.08 -21.54
CA ALA A 421 3.96 9.17 -20.76
C ALA A 421 4.24 8.76 -19.30
N CYS A 422 3.32 8.05 -18.63
CA CYS A 422 3.52 7.53 -17.28
C CYS A 422 4.71 6.55 -17.18
N LEU A 423 4.86 5.63 -18.13
CA LEU A 423 6.02 4.72 -18.17
C LEU A 423 7.32 5.46 -18.51
N PHE A 424 7.27 6.45 -19.40
CA PHE A 424 8.39 7.31 -19.74
C PHE A 424 8.89 8.14 -18.53
N VAL A 425 7.98 8.59 -17.65
CA VAL A 425 8.34 9.24 -16.37
C VAL A 425 9.12 8.28 -15.45
N LEU A 426 8.68 7.01 -15.34
CA LEU A 426 9.43 5.99 -14.60
C LEU A 426 10.79 5.68 -15.25
N GLU A 427 10.87 5.57 -16.57
CA GLU A 427 12.13 5.38 -17.29
C GLU A 427 13.11 6.57 -17.11
N LYS A 428 12.59 7.82 -17.11
CA LYS A 428 13.39 9.05 -16.91
C LYS A 428 13.97 9.18 -15.51
N SER A 429 13.34 8.60 -14.49
CA SER A 429 13.86 8.58 -13.12
C SER A 429 15.20 7.85 -12.96
N GLY A 430 15.61 7.05 -13.96
CA GLY A 430 16.79 6.19 -13.87
C GLY A 430 16.67 5.05 -12.85
N THR A 431 15.54 4.92 -12.15
CA THR A 431 15.36 3.86 -11.14
C THR A 431 15.29 2.48 -11.82
N PRO A 432 15.98 1.44 -11.28
CA PRO A 432 15.95 0.12 -11.88
C PRO A 432 14.55 -0.49 -11.86
N ALA A 433 14.06 -0.95 -13.01
CA ALA A 433 12.71 -1.50 -13.19
C ALA A 433 12.32 -2.61 -12.19
N SER A 434 13.29 -3.33 -11.62
CA SER A 434 13.04 -4.29 -10.53
C SER A 434 12.41 -3.68 -9.27
N GLY A 435 12.56 -2.36 -9.05
CA GLY A 435 11.88 -1.63 -7.98
C GLY A 435 10.39 -1.35 -8.26
N TRP A 436 9.97 -1.36 -9.54
CA TRP A 436 8.59 -1.09 -9.95
C TRP A 436 7.63 -2.27 -9.72
N SER A 437 8.02 -3.28 -8.93
CA SER A 437 7.09 -4.27 -8.36
C SER A 437 6.43 -3.81 -7.04
N ASP A 438 6.94 -2.75 -6.43
CA ASP A 438 6.53 -2.28 -5.10
C ASP A 438 5.89 -0.87 -5.22
N PRO A 439 4.60 -0.70 -4.83
CA PRO A 439 3.93 0.59 -4.94
C PRO A 439 4.57 1.67 -4.05
N VAL A 440 5.22 1.30 -2.94
CA VAL A 440 5.91 2.24 -2.03
C VAL A 440 7.05 2.95 -2.76
N ASN A 441 7.81 2.20 -3.56
CA ASN A 441 8.87 2.79 -4.39
C ASN A 441 8.29 3.56 -5.57
N VAL A 442 7.24 3.05 -6.22
CA VAL A 442 6.64 3.71 -7.39
C VAL A 442 6.04 5.07 -7.04
N VAL A 443 5.25 5.21 -5.96
CA VAL A 443 4.68 6.53 -5.61
C VAL A 443 5.75 7.53 -5.18
N ARG A 444 6.84 7.08 -4.56
CA ARG A 444 7.97 7.95 -4.19
C ARG A 444 8.80 8.40 -5.40
N VAL A 445 8.94 7.55 -6.41
CA VAL A 445 9.51 7.95 -7.71
C VAL A 445 8.60 8.94 -8.43
N ILE A 446 7.28 8.72 -8.39
CA ILE A 446 6.30 9.65 -8.98
C ILE A 446 6.30 11.01 -8.27
N SER A 447 6.41 11.07 -6.94
CA SER A 447 6.42 12.35 -6.23
C SER A 447 7.67 13.19 -6.50
N ALA A 448 8.85 12.57 -6.60
CA ALA A 448 10.06 13.21 -7.11
C ALA A 448 9.90 13.66 -8.58
N MET A 449 9.60 12.71 -9.48
CA MET A 449 9.56 12.95 -10.93
C MET A 449 8.40 13.82 -11.42
N THR A 450 7.47 14.23 -10.56
CA THR A 450 6.41 15.18 -10.93
C THR A 450 6.89 16.65 -10.82
N ASN A 451 7.93 16.93 -10.02
CA ASN A 451 8.54 18.26 -9.92
C ASN A 451 9.94 18.32 -10.59
N SER A 452 10.38 19.54 -10.95
CA SER A 452 11.57 19.75 -11.79
C SER A 452 12.93 20.01 -11.12
N PRO A 453 13.07 20.52 -9.86
CA PRO A 453 14.35 20.97 -9.28
C PRO A 453 15.55 20.03 -9.43
N ASP A 454 15.39 18.74 -9.10
CA ASP A 454 16.50 17.77 -9.10
C ASP A 454 16.59 17.01 -10.44
N ASP A 455 15.56 16.21 -10.74
CA ASP A 455 15.59 15.18 -11.78
C ASP A 455 15.03 15.64 -13.14
N ARG A 456 14.65 16.91 -13.28
CA ARG A 456 13.90 17.45 -14.44
C ARG A 456 12.59 16.70 -14.69
N GLY A 457 11.83 16.49 -13.62
CA GLY A 457 10.49 15.92 -13.67
C GLY A 457 9.46 16.78 -14.41
N VAL A 458 8.21 16.32 -14.38
CA VAL A 458 7.14 16.72 -15.30
C VAL A 458 6.88 18.23 -15.35
N LEU A 459 6.85 18.90 -14.20
CA LEU A 459 6.30 20.25 -14.07
C LEU A 459 7.23 21.17 -13.25
N GLU A 460 7.44 22.40 -13.71
CA GLU A 460 8.25 23.42 -13.04
C GLU A 460 7.38 24.32 -12.15
N GLY A 461 7.71 24.41 -10.87
CA GLY A 461 6.94 25.20 -9.89
C GLY A 461 7.18 26.71 -10.03
N ASN A 462 6.13 27.52 -9.90
CA ASN A 462 6.26 28.99 -9.88
C ASN A 462 5.11 29.64 -9.09
N TRP A 463 5.47 30.53 -8.16
CA TRP A 463 4.56 31.30 -7.31
C TRP A 463 4.80 32.82 -7.35
N SER A 464 5.66 33.33 -8.24
CA SER A 464 6.05 34.76 -8.29
C SER A 464 4.92 35.70 -8.73
N GLY A 465 3.91 35.17 -9.43
CA GLY A 465 2.88 35.95 -10.11
C GLY A 465 3.19 36.26 -11.58
N ASP A 466 4.47 36.24 -11.99
CA ASP A 466 4.86 36.28 -13.40
C ASP A 466 4.95 34.86 -13.98
N TYR A 467 4.17 34.61 -15.02
CA TYR A 467 4.13 33.36 -15.77
C TYR A 467 4.48 33.55 -17.25
N SER A 468 5.04 34.70 -17.65
CA SER A 468 5.29 35.11 -19.05
C SER A 468 6.10 34.12 -19.90
N LEU A 469 6.89 33.25 -19.26
CA LEU A 469 7.71 32.21 -19.90
C LEU A 469 7.00 30.83 -19.99
N GLY A 470 5.70 30.74 -19.74
CA GLY A 470 4.93 29.49 -19.81
C GLY A 470 3.42 29.67 -19.61
N THR A 471 2.75 28.60 -19.20
CA THR A 471 1.32 28.59 -18.85
C THR A 471 1.14 28.92 -17.37
N SER A 472 0.21 29.81 -17.03
CA SER A 472 -0.10 30.09 -15.62
C SER A 472 -0.70 28.85 -14.93
N PRO A 473 -0.27 28.48 -13.70
CA PRO A 473 -0.78 27.30 -12.98
C PRO A 473 -2.30 27.25 -12.80
N THR A 474 -2.97 28.41 -12.89
CA THR A 474 -4.42 28.55 -12.73
C THR A 474 -5.21 28.17 -13.99
N VAL A 475 -4.58 28.13 -15.17
CA VAL A 475 -5.19 27.81 -16.47
C VAL A 475 -5.44 26.30 -16.64
N TRP A 476 -4.59 25.46 -16.04
CA TRP A 476 -4.71 24.00 -16.16
C TRP A 476 -6.05 23.49 -15.62
N SER A 477 -6.67 22.60 -16.40
CA SER A 477 -7.94 21.93 -16.08
C SER A 477 -7.82 20.40 -16.11
N GLY A 478 -6.63 19.87 -16.34
CA GLY A 478 -6.36 18.44 -16.40
C GLY A 478 -4.88 18.09 -16.60
N SER A 479 -4.54 16.83 -16.35
CA SER A 479 -3.16 16.30 -16.39
C SER A 479 -2.70 15.92 -17.80
N VAL A 480 -3.67 15.68 -18.69
CA VAL A 480 -3.46 15.16 -20.06
C VAL A 480 -2.51 16.02 -20.89
N GLU A 481 -2.72 17.34 -20.90
CA GLU A 481 -1.93 18.27 -21.71
C GLU A 481 -0.48 18.34 -21.23
N ILE A 482 -0.29 18.47 -19.91
CA ILE A 482 1.01 18.49 -19.23
C ILE A 482 1.81 17.21 -19.54
N LEU A 483 1.21 16.03 -19.35
CA LEU A 483 1.90 14.76 -19.59
C LEU A 483 2.22 14.52 -21.06
N LYS A 484 1.32 14.91 -21.98
CA LYS A 484 1.56 14.84 -23.43
C LYS A 484 2.67 15.81 -23.85
N GLU A 485 2.74 17.01 -23.29
CA GLU A 485 3.81 17.96 -23.58
C GLU A 485 5.17 17.47 -23.05
N TYR A 486 5.26 17.05 -21.79
CA TYR A 486 6.51 16.53 -21.20
C TYR A 486 7.09 15.36 -22.01
N HIS A 487 6.23 14.40 -22.37
CA HIS A 487 6.62 13.23 -23.17
C HIS A 487 7.06 13.63 -24.59
N LYS A 488 6.28 14.48 -25.29
CA LYS A 488 6.59 15.01 -26.63
C LYS A 488 7.91 15.78 -26.64
N ASN A 489 8.20 16.55 -25.59
CA ASN A 489 9.42 17.34 -25.44
C ASN A 489 10.58 16.54 -24.82
N ASN A 490 10.53 15.20 -24.88
CA ASN A 490 11.56 14.26 -24.43
C ASN A 490 12.00 14.45 -22.95
N GLY A 491 11.06 14.77 -22.07
CA GLY A 491 11.32 15.00 -20.66
C GLY A 491 11.92 16.38 -20.37
N THR A 492 11.47 17.40 -21.10
CA THR A 492 11.70 18.81 -20.75
C THR A 492 10.56 19.27 -19.84
N PRO A 493 10.83 19.81 -18.62
CA PRO A 493 9.79 20.24 -17.70
C PRO A 493 8.81 21.25 -18.31
N VAL A 494 7.52 21.04 -18.05
CA VAL A 494 6.43 21.93 -18.47
C VAL A 494 6.32 23.11 -17.51
N LYS A 495 6.06 24.32 -18.03
CA LYS A 495 5.94 25.55 -17.24
C LYS A 495 4.48 26.03 -17.24
N TYR A 496 3.80 26.27 -16.13
CA TYR A 496 4.21 26.20 -14.72
C TYR A 496 3.17 25.47 -13.84
N GLY A 497 3.60 24.97 -12.69
CA GLY A 497 2.78 24.28 -11.68
C GLY A 497 2.72 24.96 -10.31
N GLN A 498 1.71 24.56 -9.54
CA GLN A 498 1.54 24.74 -8.08
C GLN A 498 0.87 23.48 -7.53
N CYS A 499 0.71 23.34 -6.21
CA CYS A 499 0.29 22.11 -5.51
C CYS A 499 -0.87 21.33 -6.17
N TRP A 500 -1.98 22.00 -6.52
CA TRP A 500 -3.12 21.34 -7.19
C TRP A 500 -2.78 20.73 -8.56
N ALA A 501 -1.84 21.32 -9.30
CA ALA A 501 -1.42 20.81 -10.61
C ALA A 501 -0.44 19.63 -10.46
N PHE A 502 0.48 19.68 -9.48
CA PHE A 502 1.31 18.53 -9.13
C PHE A 502 0.43 17.35 -8.68
N ALA A 503 -0.49 17.57 -7.72
CA ALA A 503 -1.39 16.53 -7.22
C ALA A 503 -2.35 15.99 -8.31
N GLY A 504 -2.79 16.84 -9.24
CA GLY A 504 -3.53 16.42 -10.42
C GLY A 504 -2.73 15.45 -11.30
N VAL A 505 -1.46 15.73 -11.56
CA VAL A 505 -0.56 14.89 -12.38
C VAL A 505 -0.25 13.54 -11.70
N VAL A 506 -0.07 13.50 -10.37
CA VAL A 506 0.20 12.27 -9.60
C VAL A 506 -0.95 11.26 -9.65
N THR A 507 -2.19 11.69 -9.86
CA THR A 507 -3.40 10.85 -9.72
C THR A 507 -3.59 9.91 -10.92
N THR A 508 -2.72 8.90 -11.06
CA THR A 508 -2.77 7.89 -12.13
C THR A 508 -2.32 6.50 -11.66
N GLY A 509 -2.95 5.43 -12.18
CA GLY A 509 -2.45 4.04 -12.18
C GLY A 509 -2.59 3.22 -10.88
N ILE A 510 -2.42 3.83 -9.71
CA ILE A 510 -2.66 3.26 -8.36
C ILE A 510 -3.98 3.86 -7.82
N PRO A 511 -4.74 3.21 -6.90
CA PRO A 511 -5.92 3.84 -6.31
C PRO A 511 -5.51 5.07 -5.51
N THR A 512 -5.85 6.24 -6.04
CA THR A 512 -5.32 7.53 -5.58
C THR A 512 -6.42 8.59 -5.62
N ARG A 513 -6.38 9.53 -4.67
CA ARG A 513 -7.27 10.71 -4.64
C ARG A 513 -6.50 11.97 -4.28
N THR A 514 -6.88 13.10 -4.86
CA THR A 514 -6.39 14.41 -4.43
C THR A 514 -7.01 14.81 -3.09
N VAL A 515 -6.20 15.38 -2.21
CA VAL A 515 -6.59 15.83 -0.87
C VAL A 515 -6.21 17.29 -0.70
N THR A 516 -7.17 18.13 -0.30
CA THR A 516 -6.95 19.53 0.06
C THR A 516 -6.93 19.68 1.58
N ASN A 517 -5.87 20.30 2.12
CA ASN A 517 -5.75 20.68 3.52
C ASN A 517 -5.93 22.20 3.67
N PHE A 518 -6.76 22.71 4.58
CA PHE A 518 -6.92 24.16 4.82
C PHE A 518 -6.16 24.60 6.07
N SER A 519 -5.55 25.80 6.02
CA SER A 519 -4.57 26.23 7.05
C SER A 519 -3.44 25.18 7.20
N SER A 520 -2.80 24.82 6.09
CA SER A 520 -1.70 23.86 6.06
C SER A 520 -0.43 24.54 6.57
N ALA A 521 0.22 23.99 7.59
CA ALA A 521 1.55 24.47 7.98
C ALA A 521 2.60 24.08 6.93
N HIS A 522 3.72 24.79 6.91
CA HIS A 522 4.97 24.40 6.27
C HIS A 522 6.10 24.61 7.27
N ASP A 523 6.46 23.52 7.98
CA ASP A 523 7.57 23.45 8.95
C ASP A 523 8.89 23.32 8.20
N THR A 524 9.79 24.28 8.42
CA THR A 524 11.07 24.42 7.71
C THR A 524 12.29 23.93 8.50
N ASP A 525 12.11 23.42 9.73
CA ASP A 525 13.23 22.91 10.56
C ASP A 525 12.93 21.62 11.35
N VAL A 526 11.85 20.92 10.98
CA VAL A 526 11.40 19.64 11.54
C VAL A 526 11.18 19.72 13.05
N SER A 527 10.69 20.87 13.50
CA SER A 527 10.37 21.14 14.90
C SER A 527 9.05 20.53 15.35
N LEU A 528 8.16 20.23 14.40
CA LEU A 528 6.78 19.80 14.62
C LEU A 528 5.95 20.88 15.33
N THR A 529 6.40 22.13 15.19
CA THR A 529 5.78 23.36 15.64
C THR A 529 5.74 24.33 14.45
N THR A 530 5.11 25.49 14.62
CA THR A 530 5.18 26.55 13.61
C THR A 530 5.48 27.85 14.34
N ASP A 531 6.72 28.32 14.18
CA ASP A 531 7.32 29.26 15.11
C ASP A 531 7.27 30.70 14.60
N VAL A 532 6.81 31.59 15.47
CA VAL A 532 6.72 33.04 15.21
C VAL A 532 7.62 33.76 16.20
N TYR A 533 8.78 34.18 15.72
CA TYR A 533 9.74 35.00 16.44
C TYR A 533 9.36 36.48 16.35
N LEU A 534 9.25 37.10 17.52
CA LEU A 534 8.93 38.52 17.72
C LEU A 534 10.08 39.21 18.46
N ASP A 535 10.25 40.51 18.23
CA ASP A 535 11.24 41.35 18.90
C ASP A 535 10.82 41.80 20.31
N GLU A 536 11.65 42.62 20.95
CA GLU A 536 11.36 43.22 22.25
C GLU A 536 10.07 44.07 22.29
N ASN A 537 9.54 44.50 21.14
CA ASN A 537 8.33 45.31 20.99
C ASN A 537 7.09 44.49 20.57
N LEU A 538 7.24 43.18 20.34
CA LEU A 538 6.26 42.24 19.75
C LEU A 538 6.08 42.35 18.23
N GLU A 539 7.00 42.98 17.51
CA GLU A 539 6.99 43.03 16.03
C GLU A 539 7.67 41.78 15.42
N PRO A 540 7.21 41.26 14.26
CA PRO A 540 7.79 40.05 13.65
C PRO A 540 9.25 40.19 13.20
N ILE A 541 10.04 39.13 13.42
CA ILE A 541 11.43 39.03 12.94
C ILE A 541 11.50 38.24 11.62
N ASP A 542 11.32 38.92 10.48
CA ASP A 542 11.20 38.33 9.14
C ASP A 542 12.31 37.33 8.71
N TYR A 543 13.52 37.48 9.27
CA TYR A 543 14.65 36.61 8.96
C TYR A 543 14.73 35.35 9.83
N LEU A 544 13.95 35.28 10.91
CA LEU A 544 13.77 34.08 11.74
C LEU A 544 12.44 33.37 11.43
N ASN A 545 11.45 34.11 10.95
CA ASN A 545 10.16 33.55 10.52
C ASN A 545 10.34 32.88 9.13
N THR A 546 10.73 31.60 9.15
CA THR A 546 10.89 30.76 7.95
C THR A 546 9.67 29.92 7.62
N ASP A 547 8.96 29.45 8.64
CA ASP A 547 7.72 28.70 8.49
C ASP A 547 6.60 29.56 7.86
N SER A 548 5.63 28.91 7.25
CA SER A 548 4.45 29.57 6.69
C SER A 548 3.18 28.77 6.92
N ILE A 549 2.02 29.43 6.80
CA ILE A 549 0.70 28.79 6.86
C ILE A 549 -0.01 29.07 5.55
N TRP A 550 -0.19 28.04 4.73
CA TRP A 550 -0.89 28.10 3.46
C TRP A 550 -2.40 28.11 3.70
N ASN A 551 -3.11 29.03 3.03
CA ASN A 551 -4.59 29.11 3.07
C ASN A 551 -5.23 27.75 2.76
N PHE A 552 -4.68 27.07 1.75
CA PHE A 552 -4.87 25.66 1.47
C PHE A 552 -3.60 25.09 0.84
N HIS A 553 -3.38 23.78 0.99
CA HIS A 553 -2.40 22.98 0.26
C HIS A 553 -3.08 21.75 -0.35
N VAL A 554 -2.48 21.12 -1.36
CA VAL A 554 -3.05 19.96 -2.08
C VAL A 554 -1.98 18.90 -2.35
N TRP A 555 -2.25 17.67 -1.92
CA TRP A 555 -1.40 16.49 -2.13
C TRP A 555 -2.25 15.26 -2.53
N ASN A 556 -1.68 14.06 -2.49
CA ASN A 556 -2.35 12.81 -2.84
C ASN A 556 -2.43 11.84 -1.66
N ASP A 557 -3.60 11.22 -1.47
CA ASP A 557 -3.76 9.98 -0.72
C ASP A 557 -3.63 8.82 -1.73
N CYS A 558 -2.62 7.94 -1.56
CA CYS A 558 -2.40 6.75 -2.37
C CYS A 558 -2.63 5.48 -1.53
N TRP A 559 -3.41 4.51 -2.03
CA TRP A 559 -3.76 3.29 -1.27
C TRP A 559 -2.76 2.15 -1.50
N MET A 560 -2.15 1.66 -0.41
CA MET A 560 -1.29 0.46 -0.45
C MET A 560 -1.06 -0.18 0.93
N ALA A 561 -0.72 -1.47 0.93
CA ALA A 561 -0.10 -2.16 2.05
C ALA A 561 1.28 -1.58 2.37
N ARG A 562 1.70 -1.68 3.64
CA ARG A 562 3.02 -1.22 4.13
C ARG A 562 3.77 -2.36 4.83
N PRO A 563 4.24 -3.39 4.09
CA PRO A 563 5.00 -4.50 4.66
C PRO A 563 6.41 -4.09 5.17
N ASP A 564 6.82 -2.85 4.89
CA ASP A 564 8.04 -2.20 5.37
C ASP A 564 7.87 -1.49 6.73
N LEU A 565 6.65 -1.51 7.30
CA LEU A 565 6.28 -0.92 8.59
C LEU A 565 5.63 -1.98 9.51
N PRO A 566 5.45 -1.68 10.81
CA PRO A 566 4.53 -2.45 11.66
C PRO A 566 3.12 -2.48 11.05
N ALA A 567 2.40 -3.60 11.25
CA ALA A 567 1.02 -3.75 10.84
C ALA A 567 0.12 -2.61 11.36
N GLY A 568 -1.00 -2.34 10.69
CA GLY A 568 -1.89 -1.21 10.99
C GLY A 568 -1.53 0.09 10.25
N ASN A 569 -0.42 0.11 9.52
CA ASN A 569 0.05 1.26 8.73
C ASN A 569 -0.24 1.17 7.22
N GLY A 570 -0.91 0.11 6.78
CA GLY A 570 -1.42 0.01 5.39
C GLY A 570 -2.73 0.80 5.20
N GLY A 571 -3.07 1.03 3.94
CA GLY A 571 -4.24 1.78 3.49
C GLY A 571 -3.79 3.08 2.83
N TRP A 572 -4.54 4.16 3.04
CA TRP A 572 -4.17 5.50 2.56
C TRP A 572 -2.81 5.95 3.10
N GLN A 573 -1.95 6.39 2.20
CA GLN A 573 -0.66 7.00 2.47
C GLN A 573 -0.64 8.42 1.85
N ALA A 574 -0.24 9.42 2.61
CA ALA A 574 -0.02 10.76 2.09
C ALA A 574 1.28 10.80 1.26
N VAL A 575 1.18 11.40 0.08
CA VAL A 575 2.27 11.60 -0.89
C VAL A 575 2.13 13.01 -1.43
N ASP A 576 3.11 13.88 -1.17
CA ASP A 576 3.19 15.21 -1.78
C ASP A 576 4.33 15.26 -2.81
N ALA A 577 4.00 15.79 -3.98
CA ALA A 577 4.88 15.99 -5.12
C ALA A 577 5.28 17.45 -5.31
N THR A 578 4.75 18.36 -4.49
CA THR A 578 5.12 19.76 -4.45
C THR A 578 6.53 19.87 -3.86
N PRO A 579 7.46 20.62 -4.50
CA PRO A 579 8.82 20.79 -3.98
C PRO A 579 8.78 21.75 -2.78
N GLN A 580 8.58 21.16 -1.59
CA GLN A 580 8.53 21.85 -0.31
C GLN A 580 9.89 21.69 0.42
N GLU A 581 10.14 20.53 1.01
CA GLU A 581 11.42 20.17 1.65
C GLU A 581 12.06 18.92 1.02
N THR A 582 13.37 18.73 1.19
CA THR A 582 14.10 17.59 0.60
C THR A 582 14.11 16.36 1.51
N SER A 583 13.49 15.26 1.08
CA SER A 583 13.64 13.98 1.76
C SER A 583 14.87 13.22 1.24
N GLN A 584 15.85 13.00 2.12
CA GLN A 584 17.15 12.37 1.82
C GLN A 584 17.99 13.09 0.75
N GLY A 585 17.70 14.37 0.48
CA GLY A 585 18.39 15.19 -0.52
C GLY A 585 17.70 15.29 -1.89
N THR A 586 16.46 14.82 -2.01
CA THR A 586 15.61 14.97 -3.21
C THR A 586 14.26 15.59 -2.82
N PHE A 587 13.73 16.51 -3.63
CA PHE A 587 12.40 17.11 -3.43
C PHE A 587 11.28 16.09 -3.69
N CYS A 588 10.92 15.34 -2.65
CA CYS A 588 9.87 14.34 -2.65
C CYS A 588 9.35 14.11 -1.22
N CYS A 589 8.05 13.84 -1.08
CA CYS A 589 7.44 13.51 0.20
C CYS A 589 6.64 12.21 0.14
N GLY A 590 6.78 11.39 1.17
CA GLY A 590 6.00 10.18 1.41
C GLY A 590 6.56 8.91 0.74
N PRO A 591 5.82 7.79 0.80
CA PRO A 591 4.49 7.64 1.41
C PRO A 591 4.51 7.67 2.95
N ALA A 592 3.73 8.57 3.54
CA ALA A 592 3.49 8.69 4.98
C ALA A 592 2.17 7.99 5.37
N SER A 593 2.19 7.08 6.34
CA SER A 593 0.98 6.37 6.80
C SER A 593 0.02 7.34 7.49
N LEU A 594 -1.24 7.44 7.04
CA LEU A 594 -2.25 8.26 7.72
C LEU A 594 -2.50 7.78 9.16
N ALA A 595 -2.34 6.50 9.43
CA ALA A 595 -2.41 5.98 10.80
C ALA A 595 -1.22 6.46 11.65
N ALA A 596 -0.02 6.50 11.10
CA ALA A 596 1.18 7.01 11.78
C ALA A 596 1.07 8.51 12.07
N ILE A 597 0.61 9.30 11.09
CA ILE A 597 0.31 10.73 11.25
C ILE A 597 -0.71 10.90 12.39
N ARG A 598 -1.84 10.21 12.31
CA ARG A 598 -2.93 10.32 13.29
C ARG A 598 -2.52 10.09 14.73
N TYR A 599 -1.65 9.11 14.98
CA TYR A 599 -1.18 8.76 16.32
C TYR A 599 0.15 9.43 16.71
N GLY A 600 0.69 10.34 15.90
CA GLY A 600 1.95 11.04 16.18
C GLY A 600 3.19 10.15 16.09
N GLN A 601 3.12 9.02 15.39
CA GLN A 601 4.20 8.05 15.23
C GLN A 601 5.21 8.48 14.16
N VAL A 602 5.68 9.73 14.24
CA VAL A 602 6.49 10.43 13.23
C VAL A 602 7.83 9.78 12.94
N PHE A 603 8.33 8.93 13.84
CA PHE A 603 9.54 8.11 13.64
C PHE A 603 9.37 7.01 12.57
N LEU A 604 8.15 6.74 12.09
CA LEU A 604 7.89 5.80 10.99
C LEU A 604 8.12 6.45 9.63
N LYS A 605 8.71 5.72 8.68
CA LYS A 605 8.99 6.20 7.32
C LYS A 605 7.77 6.11 6.39
N HIS A 606 7.63 6.96 5.38
CA HIS A 606 8.53 8.04 4.96
C HIS A 606 7.89 9.40 5.25
N ASP A 607 8.70 10.37 5.66
CA ASP A 607 8.35 11.80 5.75
C ASP A 607 7.15 12.16 6.66
N THR A 608 6.68 11.21 7.47
CA THR A 608 5.66 11.37 8.51
C THR A 608 5.87 12.59 9.44
N PRO A 609 7.08 13.02 9.83
CA PRO A 609 7.26 14.26 10.61
C PRO A 609 6.73 15.49 9.86
N PHE A 610 7.11 15.64 8.58
CA PHE A 610 6.71 16.78 7.76
C PHE A 610 5.19 16.83 7.59
N VAL A 611 4.58 15.73 7.11
CA VAL A 611 3.12 15.67 6.90
C VAL A 611 2.33 15.81 8.21
N PHE A 612 2.90 15.38 9.35
CA PHE A 612 2.29 15.64 10.66
C PHE A 612 2.22 17.13 10.99
N ALA A 613 3.30 17.88 10.73
CA ALA A 613 3.31 19.32 10.95
C ALA A 613 2.26 20.02 10.09
N GLU A 614 2.16 19.68 8.80
CA GLU A 614 1.20 20.25 7.84
C GLU A 614 -0.26 20.22 8.35
N VAL A 615 -0.65 19.16 9.08
CA VAL A 615 -2.03 18.98 9.58
C VAL A 615 -2.23 19.26 11.08
N ASN A 616 -1.16 19.29 11.90
CA ASN A 616 -1.34 19.23 13.36
C ASN A 616 -0.21 19.82 14.22
N SER A 617 0.62 20.74 13.71
CA SER A 617 1.54 21.51 14.57
C SER A 617 0.80 22.51 15.48
N ASP A 618 1.30 22.74 16.71
CA ASP A 618 0.93 23.94 17.48
C ASP A 618 1.72 25.14 16.93
N LYS A 619 1.08 26.31 16.83
CA LYS A 619 1.73 27.57 16.48
C LYS A 619 2.26 28.23 17.74
N ILE A 620 3.53 28.58 17.79
CA ILE A 620 4.21 29.05 19.00
C ILE A 620 4.80 30.44 18.78
N TYR A 621 4.61 31.34 19.75
CA TYR A 621 5.15 32.69 19.71
C TYR A 621 6.31 32.82 20.69
N TRP A 622 7.47 33.22 20.16
CA TRP A 622 8.71 33.41 20.89
C TRP A 622 9.07 34.89 20.89
N GLN A 623 9.13 35.51 22.07
CA GLN A 623 9.63 36.88 22.18
C GLN A 623 11.13 36.88 22.45
N LYS A 624 11.84 37.80 21.81
CA LYS A 624 13.25 38.11 22.07
C LYS A 624 13.41 38.82 23.42
N ASN A 625 14.30 38.30 24.24
CA ASN A 625 14.69 38.87 25.53
C ASN A 625 15.80 39.92 25.36
N ILE A 626 15.97 40.78 26.36
CA ILE A 626 17.00 41.84 26.41
C ILE A 626 18.44 41.28 26.34
N ASP A 627 18.64 40.03 26.76
CA ASP A 627 19.93 39.32 26.67
C ASP A 627 20.18 38.64 25.30
N GLY A 628 19.23 38.75 24.36
CA GLY A 628 19.28 38.12 23.05
C GLY A 628 18.80 36.66 23.01
N THR A 629 18.36 36.08 24.13
CA THR A 629 17.67 34.78 24.14
C THR A 629 16.22 34.92 23.68
N PHE A 630 15.50 33.80 23.56
CA PHE A 630 14.06 33.78 23.26
C PHE A 630 13.27 33.12 24.38
N SER A 631 12.00 33.48 24.53
CA SER A 631 11.08 32.86 25.48
C SER A 631 9.68 32.72 24.91
N LYS A 632 9.07 31.55 25.13
CA LYS A 632 7.71 31.24 24.68
C LYS A 632 6.68 32.08 25.44
N ILE A 633 6.07 33.05 24.76
CA ILE A 633 5.06 33.94 25.35
C ILE A 633 3.64 33.42 25.14
N TYR A 634 3.38 32.69 24.05
CA TYR A 634 2.05 32.21 23.69
C TYR A 634 2.12 30.95 22.81
N SER A 635 1.01 30.22 22.73
CA SER A 635 0.87 28.99 21.97
C SER A 635 -0.58 28.91 21.50
N GLU A 636 -0.82 29.05 20.19
CA GLU A 636 -2.10 28.69 19.61
C GLU A 636 -2.11 27.20 19.30
N LYS A 637 -3.11 26.51 19.83
CA LYS A 637 -3.44 25.14 19.48
C LYS A 637 -4.67 25.18 18.59
N LYS A 638 -4.87 24.17 17.74
CA LYS A 638 -6.02 24.08 16.83
C LYS A 638 -6.02 25.12 15.69
N THR A 639 -4.85 25.57 15.23
CA THR A 639 -4.72 26.56 14.12
C THR A 639 -4.44 25.91 12.76
N MET A 640 -3.91 24.68 12.75
CA MET A 640 -3.52 23.98 11.51
C MET A 640 -4.52 22.91 11.11
N GLY A 641 -4.54 22.59 9.83
CA GLY A 641 -5.15 21.38 9.28
C GLY A 641 -6.65 21.25 9.50
N HIS A 642 -7.44 22.12 8.86
CA HIS A 642 -8.89 22.12 8.94
C HIS A 642 -9.56 21.59 7.67
N PHE A 643 -10.75 20.99 7.82
CA PHE A 643 -11.62 20.51 6.74
C PHE A 643 -10.86 19.78 5.63
N ILE A 644 -9.98 18.85 5.99
CA ILE A 644 -9.16 18.08 5.04
C ILE A 644 -10.11 17.33 4.13
N SER A 645 -10.12 17.69 2.85
CA SER A 645 -11.24 17.41 1.93
C SER A 645 -10.80 16.65 0.69
N THR A 646 -11.63 15.72 0.25
CA THR A 646 -11.47 15.00 -1.01
C THR A 646 -12.85 14.79 -1.67
N LYS A 647 -12.89 14.34 -2.92
CA LYS A 647 -14.13 14.04 -3.63
C LYS A 647 -14.83 12.83 -2.98
N ALA A 648 -16.15 12.87 -2.84
CA ALA A 648 -16.92 11.73 -2.35
C ALA A 648 -17.04 10.63 -3.42
N VAL A 649 -16.98 9.37 -2.96
CA VAL A 649 -17.13 8.19 -3.81
C VAL A 649 -18.48 8.22 -4.55
N GLY A 650 -18.44 8.12 -5.88
CA GLY A 650 -19.63 8.07 -6.73
C GLY A 650 -20.43 9.38 -6.83
N SER A 651 -19.89 10.52 -6.35
CA SER A 651 -20.56 11.83 -6.43
C SER A 651 -19.57 12.99 -6.50
N ASP A 652 -20.04 14.19 -6.85
CA ASP A 652 -19.22 15.42 -6.89
C ASP A 652 -19.12 16.13 -5.53
N GLU A 653 -19.85 15.64 -4.51
CA GLU A 653 -19.91 16.24 -3.18
C GLU A 653 -18.57 16.14 -2.43
N ARG A 654 -18.35 17.06 -1.49
CA ARG A 654 -17.14 17.10 -0.66
C ARG A 654 -17.21 16.09 0.49
N ASN A 655 -16.20 15.22 0.59
CA ASN A 655 -15.99 14.34 1.74
C ASN A 655 -14.96 14.95 2.71
N ASP A 656 -15.26 14.98 4.01
CA ASP A 656 -14.37 15.52 5.05
C ASP A 656 -13.61 14.38 5.75
N ILE A 657 -12.32 14.28 5.43
CA ILE A 657 -11.40 13.26 5.90
C ILE A 657 -10.42 13.79 6.98
N THR A 658 -10.67 14.96 7.57
CA THR A 658 -9.89 15.49 8.73
C THR A 658 -9.79 14.44 9.85
N HIS A 659 -10.89 13.70 10.03
CA HIS A 659 -11.03 12.63 11.01
C HIS A 659 -10.20 11.37 10.70
N LEU A 660 -9.52 11.26 9.55
CA LEU A 660 -8.52 10.23 9.27
C LEU A 660 -7.13 10.67 9.73
N TYR A 661 -6.76 11.91 9.37
CA TYR A 661 -5.45 12.53 9.63
C TYR A 661 -5.18 12.85 11.09
N LYS A 662 -6.21 13.21 11.88
CA LYS A 662 -6.03 13.52 13.32
C LYS A 662 -7.21 13.13 14.21
N HIS A 663 -7.03 13.34 15.51
CA HIS A 663 -8.07 13.20 16.53
C HIS A 663 -8.85 14.53 16.68
N PRO A 664 -10.05 14.52 17.28
CA PRO A 664 -10.86 15.73 17.44
C PRO A 664 -10.14 16.81 18.27
N GLU A 665 -10.23 18.05 17.81
CA GLU A 665 -9.52 19.21 18.36
C GLU A 665 -9.80 19.48 19.85
N GLY A 666 -8.78 19.38 20.70
CA GLY A 666 -8.86 19.48 22.15
C GLY A 666 -9.38 18.23 22.86
N SER A 667 -9.29 17.08 22.21
CA SER A 667 -9.42 15.78 22.89
C SER A 667 -8.06 15.32 23.42
N GLU A 668 -8.05 14.58 24.52
CA GLU A 668 -6.79 14.07 25.10
C GLU A 668 -5.98 13.21 24.10
N ALA A 669 -6.66 12.49 23.20
CA ALA A 669 -6.01 11.72 22.15
C ALA A 669 -5.35 12.58 21.06
N GLU A 670 -5.87 13.79 20.77
CA GLU A 670 -5.16 14.78 19.94
C GLU A 670 -3.92 15.28 20.66
N ARG A 671 -4.08 15.67 21.94
CA ARG A 671 -2.97 16.23 22.74
C ARG A 671 -1.81 15.24 22.86
N ILE A 672 -2.13 13.97 23.13
CA ILE A 672 -1.18 12.85 23.16
C ILE A 672 -0.50 12.64 21.81
N ALA A 673 -1.21 12.73 20.68
CA ALA A 673 -0.60 12.57 19.36
C ALA A 673 0.43 13.68 19.08
N VAL A 674 0.12 14.94 19.40
CA VAL A 674 1.08 16.05 19.24
C VAL A 674 2.27 15.92 20.19
N GLU A 675 2.08 15.53 21.44
CA GLU A 675 3.21 15.31 22.37
C GLU A 675 4.08 14.12 21.97
N THR A 676 3.47 13.04 21.49
CA THR A 676 4.20 11.90 20.94
C THR A 676 5.04 12.34 19.75
N ALA A 677 4.44 13.05 18.78
CA ALA A 677 5.14 13.56 17.61
C ALA A 677 6.31 14.48 18.00
N CYS A 678 6.03 15.56 18.73
CA CYS A 678 7.03 16.58 19.09
C CYS A 678 8.14 16.04 20.01
N SER A 679 7.93 14.93 20.73
CA SER A 679 9.00 14.25 21.48
C SER A 679 10.11 13.66 20.59
N TYR A 680 9.85 13.50 19.29
CA TYR A 680 10.82 13.12 18.25
C TYR A 680 11.23 14.29 17.33
N GLY A 681 10.68 15.49 17.54
CA GLY A 681 10.97 16.71 16.76
C GLY A 681 12.20 17.47 17.25
N SER A 682 12.70 18.41 16.43
CA SER A 682 13.91 19.18 16.75
C SER A 682 13.76 20.15 17.95
N LYS A 683 12.52 20.54 18.29
CA LYS A 683 12.19 21.47 19.40
C LYS A 683 11.30 20.84 20.49
N ALA A 684 11.60 19.61 20.91
CA ALA A 684 10.83 18.92 21.96
C ALA A 684 10.62 19.75 23.25
N GLU A 685 11.58 20.61 23.62
CA GLU A 685 11.52 21.53 24.77
C GLU A 685 10.43 22.63 24.66
N ALA A 686 9.85 22.84 23.48
CA ALA A 686 8.73 23.76 23.28
C ALA A 686 7.43 23.31 23.97
N TYR A 687 7.41 22.05 24.44
CA TYR A 687 6.44 21.48 25.36
C TYR A 687 7.10 21.15 26.69
N SER A 688 6.36 21.26 27.79
CA SER A 688 6.88 20.88 29.10
C SER A 688 7.20 19.39 29.11
N PRO A 689 8.48 18.98 29.29
CA PRO A 689 8.82 17.57 29.38
C PRO A 689 8.19 16.97 30.64
N PRO A 690 7.86 15.66 30.64
CA PRO A 690 7.27 15.03 31.80
C PRO A 690 8.24 15.03 32.99
N THR A 691 7.75 15.34 34.18
CA THR A 691 8.60 15.53 35.37
C THR A 691 9.24 14.23 35.85
N ALA A 692 8.67 13.08 35.47
CA ALA A 692 9.28 11.77 35.53
C ALA A 692 8.71 10.87 34.41
N GLN A 693 9.50 9.89 33.97
CA GLN A 693 9.05 8.81 33.08
C GLN A 693 9.10 7.49 33.87
N ASP A 694 8.11 7.29 34.73
CA ASP A 694 8.10 6.22 35.73
C ASP A 694 6.96 5.20 35.56
N VAL A 695 6.02 5.43 34.64
CA VAL A 695 4.97 4.47 34.26
C VAL A 695 5.30 3.81 32.91
N SER A 696 5.03 2.51 32.77
CA SER A 696 5.00 1.82 31.47
C SER A 696 3.71 1.02 31.25
N VAL A 697 3.38 0.76 29.99
CA VAL A 697 2.18 0.04 29.55
C VAL A 697 2.54 -1.06 28.56
N GLU A 698 1.98 -2.25 28.76
CA GLU A 698 2.18 -3.45 27.94
C GLU A 698 0.82 -4.14 27.73
N VAL A 699 0.65 -4.86 26.61
CA VAL A 699 -0.54 -5.70 26.37
C VAL A 699 -0.08 -7.15 26.28
N THR A 700 -0.75 -8.02 27.03
CA THR A 700 -0.40 -9.44 27.14
C THR A 700 -1.61 -10.33 26.84
N MET A 701 -1.37 -11.57 26.44
CA MET A 701 -2.40 -12.58 26.18
C MET A 701 -2.21 -13.80 27.08
N LYS A 702 -3.32 -14.36 27.56
CA LYS A 702 -3.31 -15.60 28.35
C LYS A 702 -3.27 -16.83 27.44
N GLY A 703 -2.47 -17.83 27.83
CA GLY A 703 -2.40 -19.13 27.16
C GLY A 703 -2.01 -19.02 25.67
N LYS A 704 -2.90 -19.48 24.79
CA LYS A 704 -2.72 -19.42 23.33
C LYS A 704 -3.37 -18.17 22.68
N GLY A 705 -3.90 -17.23 23.45
CA GLY A 705 -4.70 -16.11 22.92
C GLY A 705 -6.12 -16.51 22.47
N PRO A 706 -6.94 -15.52 22.07
CA PRO A 706 -8.39 -15.64 21.91
C PRO A 706 -8.82 -16.54 20.74
N GLU A 707 -10.06 -17.03 20.81
CA GLU A 707 -10.64 -17.96 19.82
C GLU A 707 -11.85 -17.39 19.09
N MET A 708 -11.94 -17.71 17.79
CA MET A 708 -12.95 -17.25 16.85
C MET A 708 -14.34 -17.76 17.23
N GLY A 709 -15.23 -16.85 17.66
CA GLY A 709 -16.58 -17.20 18.14
C GLY A 709 -16.82 -16.92 19.62
N GLY A 710 -15.75 -16.75 20.41
CA GLY A 710 -15.80 -16.32 21.81
C GLY A 710 -15.46 -14.85 22.00
N ASP A 711 -15.50 -14.37 23.24
CA ASP A 711 -15.03 -13.02 23.58
C ASP A 711 -13.48 -13.00 23.60
N ALA A 712 -12.87 -11.92 23.11
CA ALA A 712 -11.42 -11.81 23.01
C ALA A 712 -10.83 -11.14 24.26
N GLU A 713 -10.27 -11.95 25.17
CA GLU A 713 -9.64 -11.49 26.40
C GLU A 713 -8.17 -11.09 26.20
N LEU A 714 -7.81 -9.89 26.66
CA LEU A 714 -6.45 -9.35 26.74
C LEU A 714 -6.20 -8.83 28.15
N SER A 715 -4.94 -8.85 28.60
CA SER A 715 -4.54 -8.30 29.91
C SER A 715 -3.58 -7.13 29.70
N ILE A 716 -4.05 -5.91 29.96
CA ILE A 716 -3.25 -4.68 29.88
C ILE A 716 -2.47 -4.55 31.19
N VAL A 717 -1.14 -4.52 31.12
CA VAL A 717 -0.26 -4.42 32.28
C VAL A 717 0.27 -3.00 32.38
N LEU A 718 0.01 -2.34 33.51
CA LEU A 718 0.55 -1.03 33.86
C LEU A 718 1.54 -1.18 35.01
N ARG A 719 2.75 -0.63 34.85
CA ARG A 719 3.83 -0.72 35.85
C ARG A 719 4.17 0.69 36.31
N ASN A 720 4.01 1.00 37.59
CA ASN A 720 4.56 2.21 38.21
C ASN A 720 5.89 1.85 38.89
N SER A 721 6.99 2.44 38.44
CA SER A 721 8.33 2.22 38.99
C SER A 721 8.77 3.26 40.02
N SER A 722 7.89 4.20 40.38
CA SER A 722 8.18 5.26 41.35
C SER A 722 7.81 4.89 42.78
N SER A 723 8.35 5.67 43.73
CA SER A 723 7.93 5.67 45.15
C SER A 723 6.65 6.48 45.42
N GLU A 724 5.96 6.97 44.39
CA GLU A 724 4.78 7.84 44.49
C GLU A 724 3.55 7.18 43.84
N GLN A 725 2.36 7.67 44.17
CA GLN A 725 1.14 7.26 43.46
C GLN A 725 1.10 7.96 42.09
N ARG A 726 0.56 7.27 41.08
CA ARG A 726 0.34 7.76 39.72
C ARG A 726 -1.09 7.49 39.29
N THR A 727 -1.68 8.37 38.49
CA THR A 727 -3.04 8.22 37.94
C THR A 727 -2.98 8.31 36.42
N VAL A 728 -3.26 7.20 35.73
CA VAL A 728 -3.22 7.14 34.26
C VAL A 728 -4.62 7.33 33.70
N HIS A 729 -4.82 8.34 32.86
CA HIS A 729 -5.99 8.40 31.98
C HIS A 729 -5.65 7.62 30.70
N LEU A 730 -6.30 6.46 30.49
CA LEU A 730 -5.99 5.53 29.41
C LEU A 730 -7.16 5.43 28.42
N HIS A 731 -6.90 5.81 27.17
CA HIS A 731 -7.74 5.52 26.01
C HIS A 731 -7.28 4.21 25.36
N SER A 732 -8.23 3.36 24.99
CA SER A 732 -7.99 2.19 24.14
C SER A 732 -8.87 2.21 22.90
N GLN A 733 -8.34 1.78 21.76
CA GLN A 733 -9.09 1.59 20.52
C GLN A 733 -8.72 0.25 19.90
N VAL A 734 -9.70 -0.52 19.43
CA VAL A 734 -9.46 -1.77 18.69
C VAL A 734 -10.06 -1.71 17.30
N ALA A 735 -9.27 -2.14 16.31
CA ALA A 735 -9.63 -2.18 14.90
C ALA A 735 -9.36 -3.56 14.30
N VAL A 736 -10.14 -3.91 13.27
CA VAL A 736 -9.92 -5.07 12.38
C VAL A 736 -9.00 -4.63 11.25
N MET A 737 -8.06 -5.49 10.88
CA MET A 737 -7.08 -5.25 9.82
C MET A 737 -7.08 -6.38 8.80
N TYR A 738 -6.79 -6.05 7.54
CA TYR A 738 -6.36 -7.04 6.55
C TYR A 738 -4.99 -7.61 6.94
N TYR A 739 -4.69 -8.83 6.51
CA TYR A 739 -3.38 -9.46 6.76
C TYR A 739 -2.20 -8.65 6.19
N THR A 740 -2.48 -7.80 5.19
CA THR A 740 -1.58 -6.79 4.60
C THR A 740 -1.26 -5.61 5.54
N GLY A 741 -1.82 -5.58 6.75
CA GLY A 741 -1.68 -4.50 7.72
C GLY A 741 -2.53 -3.27 7.41
N VAL A 742 -3.47 -3.36 6.47
CA VAL A 742 -4.41 -2.29 6.11
C VAL A 742 -5.57 -2.23 7.11
N HIS A 743 -5.90 -1.03 7.61
CA HIS A 743 -7.08 -0.82 8.47
C HIS A 743 -8.38 -1.03 7.69
N LYS A 744 -9.33 -1.79 8.25
CA LYS A 744 -10.70 -1.92 7.71
C LYS A 744 -11.72 -1.12 8.51
N ALA A 745 -11.82 -1.41 9.81
CA ALA A 745 -12.91 -0.91 10.65
C ALA A 745 -12.47 -0.80 12.11
N THR A 746 -12.96 0.21 12.82
CA THR A 746 -12.79 0.32 14.28
C THR A 746 -13.97 -0.31 14.98
N VAL A 747 -13.74 -1.36 15.78
CA VAL A 747 -14.79 -2.14 16.45
C VAL A 747 -15.09 -1.67 17.87
N ARG A 748 -14.12 -1.05 18.57
CA ARG A 748 -14.32 -0.54 19.93
C ARG A 748 -13.41 0.64 20.28
N LYS A 749 -13.88 1.50 21.18
CA LYS A 749 -13.06 2.47 21.94
C LYS A 749 -13.50 2.49 23.41
N ASP A 750 -12.57 2.63 24.34
CA ASP A 750 -12.81 2.81 25.77
C ASP A 750 -11.96 3.98 26.31
N ASN A 751 -12.37 4.58 27.43
CA ASN A 751 -11.58 5.54 28.21
C ASN A 751 -11.71 5.18 29.70
N THR A 752 -10.58 5.06 30.41
CA THR A 752 -10.54 4.57 31.80
C THR A 752 -9.49 5.34 32.62
N ASP A 753 -9.86 5.81 33.80
CA ASP A 753 -8.90 6.30 34.81
C ASP A 753 -8.36 5.12 35.63
N VAL A 754 -7.05 5.09 35.86
CA VAL A 754 -6.35 3.99 36.55
C VAL A 754 -5.37 4.53 37.59
N ASP A 755 -5.72 4.40 38.87
CA ASP A 755 -4.79 4.65 39.97
C ASP A 755 -3.72 3.53 40.04
N LEU A 756 -2.45 3.89 40.21
CA LEU A 756 -1.31 3.00 40.41
C LEU A 756 -0.57 3.40 41.69
N LEU A 757 -0.50 2.48 42.66
CA LEU A 757 0.24 2.65 43.91
C LEU A 757 1.77 2.67 43.65
N PRO A 758 2.58 3.18 44.60
CA PRO A 758 4.05 3.11 44.53
C PRO A 758 4.55 1.69 44.27
N ASN A 759 5.41 1.52 43.27
CA ASN A 759 5.98 0.24 42.85
C ASN A 759 4.93 -0.84 42.45
N GLU A 760 3.69 -0.46 42.09
CA GLU A 760 2.63 -1.39 41.69
C GLU A 760 2.77 -1.85 40.22
N GLU A 761 2.66 -3.17 40.02
CA GLU A 761 2.27 -3.76 38.73
C GLU A 761 0.78 -4.09 38.79
N LYS A 762 -0.02 -3.43 37.94
CA LYS A 762 -1.48 -3.53 37.92
C LYS A 762 -1.94 -4.09 36.59
N ILE A 763 -2.74 -5.14 36.65
CA ILE A 763 -3.29 -5.81 35.47
C ILE A 763 -4.76 -5.44 35.32
N LEU A 764 -5.11 -4.92 34.15
CA LEU A 764 -6.49 -4.65 33.74
C LEU A 764 -6.94 -5.74 32.78
N GLU A 765 -7.94 -6.51 33.18
CA GLU A 765 -8.57 -7.48 32.31
C GLU A 765 -9.51 -6.74 31.34
N TRP A 766 -9.25 -6.88 30.04
CA TRP A 766 -10.04 -6.25 28.97
C TRP A 766 -10.61 -7.33 28.05
N SER A 767 -11.85 -7.16 27.61
CA SER A 767 -12.54 -8.13 26.76
C SER A 767 -13.31 -7.45 25.62
N LEU A 768 -13.14 -7.96 24.40
CA LEU A 768 -13.97 -7.60 23.23
C LEU A 768 -15.07 -8.64 23.06
N VAL A 769 -16.33 -8.23 23.11
CA VAL A 769 -17.45 -9.17 23.00
C VAL A 769 -17.60 -9.62 21.54
N TYR A 770 -17.85 -10.92 21.31
CA TYR A 770 -18.02 -11.50 19.96
C TYR A 770 -18.98 -10.68 19.08
N LYS A 771 -20.08 -10.22 19.68
CA LYS A 771 -21.11 -9.40 19.03
C LYS A 771 -20.55 -8.11 18.38
N ASP A 772 -19.53 -7.51 18.97
CA ASP A 772 -19.00 -6.20 18.57
C ASP A 772 -18.09 -6.29 17.33
N TYR A 773 -17.43 -7.46 17.13
CA TYR A 773 -16.47 -7.67 16.04
C TYR A 773 -16.98 -8.58 14.92
N LYS A 774 -17.91 -9.51 15.19
CA LYS A 774 -18.28 -10.62 14.29
C LYS A 774 -18.65 -10.22 12.85
N ASP A 775 -19.30 -9.06 12.67
CA ASP A 775 -19.80 -8.59 11.38
C ASP A 775 -18.75 -7.74 10.62
N GLN A 776 -17.61 -7.46 11.26
CA GLN A 776 -16.51 -6.65 10.71
C GLN A 776 -15.30 -7.48 10.28
N LEU A 777 -15.18 -8.73 10.75
CA LEU A 777 -14.09 -9.64 10.43
C LEU A 777 -13.91 -9.89 8.92
N ILE A 778 -12.70 -10.34 8.62
CA ILE A 778 -12.12 -10.69 7.32
C ILE A 778 -11.05 -11.75 7.57
N ASP A 779 -10.38 -12.19 6.50
CA ASP A 779 -9.45 -13.31 6.51
C ASP A 779 -8.30 -13.15 7.50
N GLN A 780 -7.89 -14.30 8.04
CA GLN A 780 -6.97 -14.45 9.17
C GLN A 780 -7.44 -13.84 10.51
N ALA A 781 -8.58 -13.14 10.53
CA ALA A 781 -9.20 -12.52 11.71
C ALA A 781 -8.20 -11.69 12.55
N ALA A 782 -7.43 -10.83 11.87
CA ALA A 782 -6.42 -9.98 12.49
C ALA A 782 -7.03 -8.69 13.08
N LEU A 783 -6.57 -8.31 14.27
CA LEU A 783 -6.97 -7.10 14.98
C LEU A 783 -5.74 -6.37 15.55
N MET A 784 -5.87 -5.06 15.72
CA MET A 784 -4.92 -4.22 16.44
C MET A 784 -5.63 -3.50 17.58
N MET A 785 -5.04 -3.56 18.77
CA MET A 785 -5.31 -2.64 19.87
C MET A 785 -4.27 -1.52 19.85
N THR A 786 -4.73 -0.27 19.82
CA THR A 786 -3.93 0.92 20.12
C THR A 786 -4.29 1.40 21.52
N LEU A 787 -3.28 1.59 22.37
CA LEU A 787 -3.40 2.23 23.68
C LEU A 787 -2.68 3.58 23.66
N SER A 788 -3.30 4.58 24.28
CA SER A 788 -2.71 5.90 24.49
C SER A 788 -3.20 6.49 25.80
N GLY A 789 -2.34 7.15 26.58
CA GLY A 789 -2.74 7.72 27.85
C GLY A 789 -1.76 8.73 28.45
N ARG A 790 -2.22 9.45 29.47
CA ARG A 790 -1.45 10.45 30.22
C ARG A 790 -1.44 10.13 31.71
N VAL A 791 -0.26 10.17 32.30
CA VAL A 791 -0.06 10.16 33.76
C VAL A 791 -0.29 11.58 34.30
N ARG A 792 -1.28 11.75 35.18
CA ARG A 792 -1.76 13.08 35.62
C ARG A 792 -0.69 13.89 36.36
N GLU A 793 0.06 13.23 37.24
CA GLU A 793 1.01 13.86 38.16
C GLU A 793 2.30 14.29 37.44
N THR A 794 2.76 13.48 36.49
CA THR A 794 4.05 13.71 35.80
C THR A 794 3.90 14.31 34.42
N GLN A 795 2.68 14.34 33.86
CA GLN A 795 2.41 14.63 32.45
C GLN A 795 3.06 13.64 31.46
N GLN A 796 3.52 12.48 31.94
CA GLN A 796 4.06 11.44 31.06
C GLN A 796 2.97 10.90 30.11
N VAL A 797 3.25 10.96 28.82
CA VAL A 797 2.50 10.22 27.80
C VAL A 797 2.99 8.77 27.74
N VAL A 798 2.06 7.83 27.65
CA VAL A 798 2.32 6.42 27.35
C VAL A 798 1.48 6.00 26.14
N ALA A 799 2.09 5.33 25.16
CA ALA A 799 1.40 4.84 23.98
C ALA A 799 2.00 3.51 23.52
N THR A 800 1.16 2.58 23.03
CA THR A 800 1.61 1.30 22.47
C THR A 800 0.58 0.72 21.51
N GLN A 801 1.02 -0.18 20.62
CA GLN A 801 0.17 -0.90 19.67
C GLN A 801 0.44 -2.40 19.79
N PHE A 802 -0.63 -3.19 19.83
CA PHE A 802 -0.57 -4.64 19.98
C PHE A 802 -1.44 -5.32 18.92
N SER A 803 -0.80 -6.10 18.04
CA SER A 803 -1.49 -6.89 17.02
C SER A 803 -1.77 -8.30 17.54
N PHE A 804 -2.99 -8.78 17.34
CA PHE A 804 -3.41 -10.15 17.68
C PHE A 804 -4.34 -10.71 16.59
N ARG A 805 -4.64 -12.00 16.67
CA ARG A 805 -5.65 -12.63 15.81
C ARG A 805 -6.52 -13.58 16.60
N LEU A 806 -7.74 -13.81 16.12
CA LEU A 806 -8.61 -14.85 16.64
C LEU A 806 -8.17 -16.19 16.08
N ARG A 807 -7.87 -17.16 16.94
CA ARG A 807 -7.55 -18.52 16.49
C ARG A 807 -8.82 -19.28 16.13
N THR A 808 -8.76 -19.99 15.01
CA THR A 808 -9.70 -21.08 14.72
C THR A 808 -9.31 -22.35 15.50
N PRO A 809 -10.27 -23.24 15.80
CA PRO A 809 -9.98 -24.53 16.40
C PRO A 809 -9.46 -25.53 15.34
N ASP A 810 -8.51 -26.37 15.74
CA ASP A 810 -7.90 -27.38 14.86
C ASP A 810 -8.85 -28.57 14.60
N LEU A 811 -8.70 -29.25 13.46
CA LEU A 811 -9.34 -30.55 13.21
C LEU A 811 -8.64 -31.65 14.02
N VAL A 812 -9.41 -32.39 14.82
CA VAL A 812 -8.89 -33.49 15.63
C VAL A 812 -8.96 -34.79 14.83
N ILE A 813 -7.81 -35.23 14.33
CA ILE A 813 -7.65 -36.40 13.45
C ILE A 813 -7.04 -37.58 14.24
N LYS A 814 -7.77 -38.70 14.34
CA LYS A 814 -7.38 -39.89 15.12
C LYS A 814 -7.34 -41.14 14.22
N PRO A 815 -6.16 -41.75 13.97
CA PRO A 815 -6.06 -43.03 13.29
C PRO A 815 -6.78 -44.14 14.08
N ILE A 816 -7.50 -45.03 13.38
CA ILE A 816 -8.21 -46.17 13.96
C ILE A 816 -7.49 -47.46 13.56
N GLY A 817 -6.88 -48.13 14.55
CA GLY A 817 -6.11 -49.36 14.35
C GLY A 817 -4.68 -49.11 13.87
N THR A 818 -3.98 -50.19 13.51
CA THR A 818 -2.60 -50.17 13.00
C THR A 818 -2.59 -49.94 11.50
N ALA A 819 -1.79 -48.99 11.02
CA ALA A 819 -1.58 -48.78 9.60
C ALA A 819 -0.57 -49.78 9.02
N VAL A 820 -0.91 -50.49 7.96
CA VAL A 820 -0.05 -51.46 7.27
C VAL A 820 -0.15 -51.25 5.76
N VAL A 821 0.97 -51.33 5.04
CA VAL A 821 0.97 -51.16 3.57
C VAL A 821 0.05 -52.17 2.90
N GLY A 822 -0.88 -51.70 2.07
CA GLY A 822 -1.81 -52.54 1.32
C GLY A 822 -2.95 -53.14 2.15
N GLU A 823 -3.19 -52.66 3.38
CA GLU A 823 -4.34 -53.02 4.20
C GLU A 823 -5.23 -51.81 4.48
N LYS A 824 -6.54 -52.02 4.61
CA LYS A 824 -7.51 -50.92 4.75
C LYS A 824 -7.56 -50.46 6.21
N MET A 825 -7.21 -49.20 6.45
CA MET A 825 -7.37 -48.54 7.74
C MET A 825 -8.50 -47.49 7.72
N ALA A 826 -8.82 -46.95 8.88
CA ALA A 826 -9.78 -45.86 9.04
C ALA A 826 -9.19 -44.72 9.87
N VAL A 827 -9.79 -43.54 9.77
CA VAL A 827 -9.46 -42.36 10.57
C VAL A 827 -10.74 -41.67 11.02
N GLU A 828 -10.79 -41.22 12.27
CA GLU A 828 -11.81 -40.29 12.74
C GLU A 828 -11.30 -38.85 12.57
N ILE A 829 -11.97 -38.05 11.74
CA ILE A 829 -11.80 -36.59 11.67
C ILE A 829 -12.95 -35.97 12.45
N SER A 830 -12.64 -35.19 13.48
CA SER A 830 -13.64 -34.59 14.36
C SER A 830 -13.43 -33.08 14.52
N PHE A 831 -14.54 -32.34 14.56
CA PHE A 831 -14.58 -30.89 14.59
C PHE A 831 -15.74 -30.41 15.48
N THR A 832 -15.63 -29.22 16.06
CA THR A 832 -16.75 -28.55 16.73
C THR A 832 -16.81 -27.11 16.22
N ASN A 833 -17.98 -26.71 15.71
CA ASN A 833 -18.21 -25.35 15.27
C ASN A 833 -18.05 -24.38 16.46
N PRO A 834 -17.10 -23.45 16.45
CA PRO A 834 -16.90 -22.53 17.57
C PRO A 834 -17.90 -21.35 17.55
N LEU A 835 -18.60 -21.13 16.43
CA LEU A 835 -19.46 -19.96 16.26
C LEU A 835 -20.88 -20.16 16.80
N PRO A 836 -21.51 -19.09 17.33
CA PRO A 836 -22.94 -19.05 17.68
C PRO A 836 -23.86 -18.92 16.43
N GLN A 837 -23.44 -19.47 15.28
CA GLN A 837 -24.20 -19.51 14.04
C GLN A 837 -23.94 -20.80 13.26
N VAL A 838 -24.84 -21.15 12.35
CA VAL A 838 -24.71 -22.32 11.46
C VAL A 838 -23.62 -22.08 10.41
N LEU A 839 -22.64 -22.97 10.29
CA LEU A 839 -21.73 -23.05 9.14
C LEU A 839 -22.48 -23.72 7.99
N LYS A 840 -22.35 -23.21 6.76
CA LYS A 840 -23.16 -23.68 5.62
C LYS A 840 -22.29 -24.24 4.51
N ALA A 841 -22.81 -25.26 3.83
CA ALA A 841 -22.16 -25.92 2.69
C ALA A 841 -20.68 -26.28 2.98
N VAL A 842 -20.41 -26.79 4.17
CA VAL A 842 -19.07 -27.12 4.66
C VAL A 842 -18.46 -28.25 3.83
N ILE A 843 -17.20 -28.07 3.42
CA ILE A 843 -16.41 -29.06 2.68
C ILE A 843 -15.19 -29.41 3.52
N PHE A 844 -14.94 -30.71 3.73
CA PHE A 844 -13.65 -31.18 4.26
C PHE A 844 -12.73 -31.54 3.10
N HIS A 845 -11.47 -31.10 3.15
CA HIS A 845 -10.40 -31.59 2.28
C HIS A 845 -9.50 -32.51 3.10
N VAL A 846 -9.08 -33.65 2.53
CA VAL A 846 -8.23 -34.64 3.23
C VAL A 846 -7.16 -35.19 2.29
N GLU A 847 -5.91 -35.24 2.72
CA GLU A 847 -4.78 -35.75 1.92
C GLU A 847 -3.63 -36.32 2.76
N GLY A 848 -2.80 -37.19 2.18
CA GLY A 848 -1.58 -37.65 2.85
C GLY A 848 -0.69 -38.49 1.93
N LEU A 849 0.54 -38.05 1.70
CA LEU A 849 1.49 -38.68 0.77
C LEU A 849 1.82 -40.13 1.19
N GLY A 850 1.33 -41.10 0.42
CA GLY A 850 1.44 -42.54 0.72
C GLY A 850 0.32 -43.12 1.57
N LEU A 851 -0.72 -42.33 1.86
CA LEU A 851 -1.93 -42.71 2.61
C LEU A 851 -3.18 -42.62 1.72
N LEU A 852 -3.42 -41.43 1.15
CA LEU A 852 -4.48 -41.15 0.18
C LEU A 852 -4.13 -39.92 -0.68
N THR A 853 -4.60 -39.91 -1.93
CA THR A 853 -4.66 -38.72 -2.77
C THR A 853 -5.64 -37.70 -2.17
N ALA A 854 -5.48 -36.41 -2.48
CA ALA A 854 -6.40 -35.38 -2.03
C ALA A 854 -7.86 -35.68 -2.42
N GLN A 855 -8.79 -35.52 -1.47
CA GLN A 855 -10.23 -35.70 -1.65
C GLN A 855 -11.00 -34.54 -1.03
N LYS A 856 -12.13 -34.18 -1.65
CA LYS A 856 -13.09 -33.19 -1.14
C LYS A 856 -14.39 -33.89 -0.73
N ILE A 857 -14.86 -33.64 0.48
CA ILE A 857 -15.99 -34.30 1.11
C ILE A 857 -17.02 -33.22 1.49
N ASN A 858 -18.10 -33.14 0.71
CA ASN A 858 -19.18 -32.18 0.94
C ASN A 858 -20.03 -32.66 2.13
N TYR A 859 -19.89 -32.03 3.30
CA TYR A 859 -20.62 -32.39 4.52
C TYR A 859 -22.01 -31.74 4.59
N GLY A 860 -22.14 -30.50 4.12
CA GLY A 860 -23.36 -29.70 4.25
C GLY A 860 -23.32 -28.75 5.45
N ASP A 861 -24.44 -28.54 6.12
CA ASP A 861 -24.55 -27.52 7.18
C ASP A 861 -24.18 -28.08 8.57
N ILE A 862 -23.36 -27.34 9.33
CA ILE A 862 -22.99 -27.67 10.72
C ILE A 862 -23.67 -26.67 11.66
N GLY A 863 -24.46 -27.19 12.60
CA GLY A 863 -25.21 -26.39 13.57
C GLY A 863 -24.32 -25.50 14.46
N SER A 864 -24.90 -24.42 14.98
CA SER A 864 -24.28 -23.56 16.00
C SER A 864 -23.77 -24.40 17.18
N HIS A 865 -22.50 -24.25 17.54
CA HIS A 865 -21.84 -25.04 18.60
C HIS A 865 -21.95 -26.58 18.48
N ALA A 866 -22.27 -27.10 17.29
CA ALA A 866 -22.39 -28.54 17.06
C ALA A 866 -21.01 -29.19 16.81
N SER A 867 -20.81 -30.36 17.42
CA SER A 867 -19.70 -31.26 17.10
C SER A 867 -20.09 -32.22 15.97
N VAL A 868 -19.15 -32.50 15.07
CA VAL A 868 -19.27 -33.49 13.99
C VAL A 868 -18.10 -34.47 14.03
N SER A 869 -18.35 -35.68 13.55
CA SER A 869 -17.33 -36.70 13.35
C SER A 869 -17.53 -37.38 11.98
N LEU A 870 -16.42 -37.67 11.32
CA LEU A 870 -16.28 -38.16 9.96
C LEU A 870 -15.30 -39.35 9.97
N THR A 871 -15.73 -40.52 9.49
CA THR A 871 -14.87 -41.72 9.50
C THR A 871 -14.40 -42.08 8.10
N GLU A 872 -13.26 -41.53 7.71
CA GLU A 872 -12.67 -41.80 6.40
C GLU A 872 -11.84 -43.08 6.36
N HIS A 873 -11.72 -43.66 5.16
CA HIS A 873 -11.10 -44.98 4.97
C HIS A 873 -10.20 -45.03 3.74
N PHE A 874 -8.95 -45.47 3.93
CA PHE A 874 -7.95 -45.54 2.87
C PHE A 874 -7.01 -46.75 3.05
N VAL A 875 -6.12 -46.94 2.07
CA VAL A 875 -5.16 -48.07 2.02
C VAL A 875 -3.76 -47.48 1.85
N PRO A 876 -2.91 -47.47 2.90
CA PRO A 876 -1.55 -46.95 2.80
C PRO A 876 -0.72 -47.67 1.73
N THR A 877 0.01 -46.90 0.93
CA THR A 877 0.84 -47.41 -0.17
C THR A 877 2.34 -47.35 0.12
N LEU A 878 2.77 -46.53 1.10
CA LEU A 878 4.18 -46.36 1.47
C LEU A 878 4.41 -46.57 2.97
N PRO A 879 5.43 -47.35 3.39
CA PRO A 879 5.73 -47.63 4.79
C PRO A 879 6.42 -46.43 5.49
N GLY A 880 6.63 -46.56 6.80
CA GLY A 880 7.33 -45.59 7.64
C GLY A 880 6.43 -44.44 8.14
N PRO A 881 7.02 -43.36 8.67
CA PRO A 881 6.27 -42.19 9.13
C PRO A 881 5.58 -41.47 7.96
N ARG A 882 4.29 -41.21 8.10
CA ARG A 882 3.45 -40.49 7.15
C ARG A 882 2.66 -39.41 7.89
N LYS A 883 2.30 -38.33 7.20
CA LYS A 883 1.37 -37.32 7.71
C LYS A 883 0.06 -37.37 6.95
N LEU A 884 -1.03 -37.31 7.70
CA LEU A 884 -2.39 -37.14 7.19
C LEU A 884 -2.85 -35.74 7.57
N LEU A 885 -3.22 -34.95 6.57
CA LEU A 885 -3.70 -33.58 6.71
C LEU A 885 -5.20 -33.54 6.41
N ALA A 886 -5.91 -32.63 7.08
CA ALA A 886 -7.24 -32.23 6.68
C ALA A 886 -7.44 -30.72 6.85
N SER A 887 -8.34 -30.14 6.08
CA SER A 887 -8.88 -28.80 6.29
C SER A 887 -10.39 -28.78 6.12
N LEU A 888 -11.01 -27.71 6.62
CA LEU A 888 -12.44 -27.45 6.54
C LEU A 888 -12.63 -26.07 5.93
N ASP A 889 -13.38 -26.01 4.84
CA ASP A 889 -13.75 -24.78 4.16
C ASP A 889 -15.25 -24.47 4.32
N CYS A 890 -15.56 -23.21 4.65
CA CYS A 890 -16.89 -22.61 4.53
C CYS A 890 -16.81 -21.08 4.66
N ARG A 891 -17.77 -20.37 4.06
CA ARG A 891 -17.81 -18.89 4.07
C ARG A 891 -17.87 -18.26 5.47
N GLN A 892 -18.41 -18.96 6.46
CA GLN A 892 -18.56 -18.42 7.83
C GLN A 892 -17.30 -18.58 8.69
N LEU A 893 -16.37 -19.47 8.31
CA LEU A 893 -15.21 -19.83 9.11
C LEU A 893 -14.11 -20.42 8.21
N THR A 894 -13.12 -19.60 7.88
CA THR A 894 -11.95 -19.98 7.08
C THR A 894 -10.80 -20.49 7.97
N GLN A 895 -9.73 -21.03 7.37
CA GLN A 895 -8.49 -21.45 8.07
C GLN A 895 -8.60 -22.56 9.13
N VAL A 896 -9.64 -23.39 9.11
CA VAL A 896 -9.72 -24.60 9.96
C VAL A 896 -8.91 -25.72 9.32
N HIS A 897 -7.95 -26.28 10.06
CA HIS A 897 -7.03 -27.32 9.58
C HIS A 897 -6.57 -28.24 10.71
N GLY A 898 -6.02 -29.40 10.36
CA GLY A 898 -5.44 -30.33 11.32
C GLY A 898 -4.51 -31.34 10.66
N VAL A 899 -3.68 -32.00 11.48
CA VAL A 899 -2.68 -32.97 11.02
C VAL A 899 -2.52 -34.07 12.07
N THR A 900 -2.25 -35.29 11.62
CA THR A 900 -1.83 -36.40 12.49
C THR A 900 -0.68 -37.19 11.85
N ASP A 901 0.19 -37.72 12.70
CA ASP A 901 1.28 -38.61 12.29
C ASP A 901 0.80 -40.07 12.33
N ILE A 902 1.10 -40.81 11.27
CA ILE A 902 0.72 -42.21 11.09
C ILE A 902 1.97 -43.00 10.72
N THR A 903 2.43 -43.87 11.62
CA THR A 903 3.48 -44.84 11.31
C THR A 903 2.88 -46.03 10.60
N VAL A 904 3.23 -46.24 9.33
CA VAL A 904 2.76 -47.35 8.51
C VAL A 904 3.77 -48.50 8.58
N GLU A 905 3.35 -49.66 9.07
CA GLU A 905 4.17 -50.88 9.04
C GLU A 905 4.31 -51.43 7.61
N GLU A 906 5.48 -51.98 7.30
CA GLU A 906 5.64 -52.81 6.11
C GLU A 906 4.75 -54.05 6.19
N ARG A 907 4.19 -54.44 5.04
CA ARG A 907 3.38 -55.64 4.94
C ARG A 907 4.26 -56.88 5.15
N LYS A 908 4.23 -57.44 6.36
CA LYS A 908 4.89 -58.69 6.70
C LYS A 908 4.44 -59.78 5.72
N SER A 909 5.33 -60.18 4.82
CA SER A 909 5.11 -61.31 3.93
C SER A 909 5.03 -62.57 4.78
N ASN A 910 3.81 -63.12 4.94
CA ASN A 910 3.62 -64.44 5.52
C ASN A 910 4.46 -65.43 4.72
N GLY A 911 5.49 -65.98 5.35
CA GLY A 911 6.36 -66.96 4.72
C GLY A 911 5.54 -68.17 4.27
N ALA A 912 5.75 -68.59 3.02
CA ALA A 912 5.34 -69.92 2.60
C ALA A 912 6.08 -70.96 3.46
N LEU A 913 5.37 -72.03 3.81
CA LEU A 913 5.93 -73.24 4.44
C LEU A 913 6.78 -74.04 3.45
#